data_AF-A0A3R7JZA4-F1
#
_entry.id   AF-A0A3R7JZA4-F1
#
_cell.length_a   1.000
_cell.length_b   1.000
_cell.length_c   1.000
_cell.angle_alpha   90.00
_cell.angle_beta   90.00
_cell.angle_gamma   90.00
#
_symmetry.space_group_name_H-M   'P 1'
#
loop_
_entity.id
_entity.type
_entity.pdbx_description
1 polymer ?
#
loop_
_entity_poly.entity_id
_entity_poly.type
_entity_poly.pdbx_seq_one_letter_code
_entity_poly.pdbx_strand_id
1 'polypeptide(L)'
;MVCSNEEIETPTGDKWQTAILNKPKTNAAPCHKSTLTCDDDEEEKPSEHSTGNSSLILDSSASPLHFDADNNVDQFLHDMANNMIGRNIPFESPFGVKAQVYADYTASGKSLECIERFIHDQVMPTYGNTHTTTSVTGLQTTSFREEARHIIAEAVNAHESKDVVIFAGQGCTSAINKLVTALGIHKGRRRHRANKRPVVFTCPFSHHSNLLPWRESPCADEVQIPEAEGGGLDLEELERQLQIHQNRPLKIGSFAAASNLTGMLIDVDKVSKLLHKYGALSCWDYATCAPYVDINMNPKDKMAYKDAVFFSGHKFVGGPGSPGVLVVKKNLMNNEVPTMPGGGTVLFVTEKAHSYLSNKVEREEGGTPDILGSIRLGLAFQMKQRLGPRRIMDLERQHVHHVRESLSRNENIVVLGRQTDDVDQLPIFSFMIRFNDRFLHHNFVCALLNDMFGIQARGGCQCAGPFGSRLLGLSREHIVDLGHAVVAKHEVLKPGVARMSFPYFADEEEANYILEAVHFVADHGWKFLPEYDFNCRTGVWRHISRADVPFPAKKCLSEMQVDDVEIVRSSTIAEPIRDLATHRRRNLEQAIKLADRCIEMAVASNYEQGEKVADSYEGLRWFVYPSEAVAALQELGTKPPLSEEICGPCQPYRYFDPAINHVWDGIPTMATMKRHWMKMAARMFISRYCLPNQDMAFLMSMKPDPSQSEQFVERLDAAVQRIDRVISEHIGEHHATLLNRVGSVDELQNHVTSVQSSMGQLKQSVHSLEAQVREQHENLRDTIQRYCNVEQCGEIVRRVLRFQQLSDRVLGSELNHVDTSATGGVVESGGISGDARQSEMASVALAIREMEMLVQDESFEELSVVRAKLPATRKLSTNLKREVRATLRTGIQNLSQADVGDALQILFYLGDLATTAQASVNDVIQDVERKCTAAISEKKLVRSGGNNSNGIDPSNGPSSTSSGSIVQKADVWKVLQDVFDVTRVHALQVWNLQRVLLKMVDPASGKKYLDLVLEPDEPSLFATFWEVTCAIVRELFASTLGYSTAVKNVLIAEYPRMRDQATRVLNELHAATNQSTGTGFLEDASNATTETSATTHKRRVERELVPIAGSVAERTQLLDSMAPLYDAFIDRAYRRMSNPIQLMFPQSSNFHASPPGRSDMQTLARTIFSELEQAGQDPVLLDGALQQVRKAVNLFCSNVKRIMHQGKVAAATMPSYGRTPAQAHNVGLMNVLSLLDDAVQEVGSRVEATAASNNA
;
A
#
# COMPACT_ATOMS: atom_id res chain seq x y z
N MET A 1 -24.13 -26.87 -51.66
CA MET A 1 -24.20 -27.87 -52.81
C MET A 1 -23.62 -29.22 -52.37
N VAL A 2 -24.53 -29.95 -51.63
CA VAL A 2 -25.01 -31.34 -51.51
C VAL A 2 -23.98 -32.31 -52.12
N CYS A 3 -23.33 -33.12 -51.27
CA CYS A 3 -23.56 -34.59 -51.29
C CYS A 3 -22.23 -35.31 -51.09
N SER A 4 -22.10 -36.03 -49.94
CA SER A 4 -22.33 -37.44 -49.58
C SER A 4 -21.00 -38.21 -49.55
N ASN A 5 -20.67 -38.72 -48.35
CA ASN A 5 -20.61 -39.99 -47.59
C ASN A 5 -19.84 -41.07 -48.37
N GLU A 6 -18.70 -41.53 -47.78
CA GLU A 6 -18.64 -43.00 -47.52
C GLU A 6 -17.29 -43.33 -46.86
N GLU A 7 -17.28 -43.65 -45.58
CA GLU A 7 -16.93 -44.67 -44.56
C GLU A 7 -16.17 -45.85 -45.17
N ILE A 8 -14.97 -46.18 -44.66
CA ILE A 8 -14.61 -47.29 -43.74
C ILE A 8 -13.26 -47.87 -44.20
N GLU A 9 -12.17 -47.83 -43.31
CA GLU A 9 -11.58 -48.97 -42.57
C GLU A 9 -10.06 -48.94 -42.70
N THR A 10 -9.39 -48.52 -41.70
CA THR A 10 -8.02 -48.97 -41.33
C THR A 10 -8.00 -50.46 -41.01
N PRO A 11 -6.78 -51.08 -41.22
CA PRO A 11 -5.70 -51.22 -40.22
C PRO A 11 -4.43 -51.85 -40.81
N THR A 12 -3.18 -51.40 -40.42
CA THR A 12 -2.11 -52.07 -39.66
C THR A 12 -0.86 -52.17 -40.53
N GLY A 13 0.24 -51.60 -40.11
CA GLY A 13 1.58 -51.91 -39.56
C GLY A 13 2.30 -52.98 -40.38
N ASP A 14 3.55 -52.68 -40.93
CA ASP A 14 4.92 -53.21 -40.71
C ASP A 14 5.58 -53.50 -42.05
N LYS A 15 6.77 -52.89 -42.32
CA LYS A 15 8.20 -53.27 -42.43
C LYS A 15 8.49 -53.80 -43.83
N TRP A 16 9.47 -53.22 -44.51
CA TRP A 16 10.85 -53.29 -45.05
C TRP A 16 10.96 -54.41 -46.09
N GLN A 17 11.53 -54.06 -47.31
CA GLN A 17 12.74 -54.61 -47.95
C GLN A 17 12.72 -54.29 -49.45
N THR A 18 13.81 -53.70 -50.02
CA THR A 18 15.12 -53.89 -50.68
C THR A 18 14.91 -53.93 -52.20
N ALA A 19 15.81 -53.17 -52.95
CA ALA A 19 16.93 -53.70 -53.78
C ALA A 19 17.31 -52.66 -54.84
N ILE A 20 18.58 -52.25 -54.87
CA ILE A 20 19.93 -52.41 -55.49
C ILE A 20 19.89 -51.87 -56.92
N LEU A 21 20.89 -50.91 -57.26
CA LEU A 21 22.01 -51.10 -58.20
C LEU A 21 22.60 -49.74 -58.58
N ASN A 22 23.92 -49.46 -58.22
CA ASN A 22 25.25 -49.43 -58.84
C ASN A 22 25.66 -47.98 -59.15
N LYS A 23 26.65 -47.49 -58.49
CA LYS A 23 27.76 -46.54 -58.74
C LYS A 23 28.25 -46.61 -60.20
N PRO A 24 29.11 -45.54 -60.54
CA PRO A 24 30.36 -44.95 -60.04
C PRO A 24 30.56 -43.53 -60.54
N LYS A 25 31.20 -42.60 -59.72
CA LYS A 25 32.34 -41.71 -59.45
C LYS A 25 32.91 -41.13 -60.74
N THR A 26 33.19 -39.74 -60.74
CA THR A 26 34.52 -39.11 -60.93
C THR A 26 34.35 -37.59 -60.90
N ASN A 27 35.10 -36.82 -59.99
CA ASN A 27 36.29 -36.00 -59.66
C ASN A 27 36.35 -34.73 -60.51
N ALA A 28 36.45 -33.53 -59.83
CA ALA A 28 37.58 -32.62 -59.54
C ALA A 28 37.35 -31.27 -60.25
N ALA A 29 37.25 -30.14 -59.49
CA ALA A 29 37.63 -28.71 -59.40
C ALA A 29 38.75 -28.35 -60.37
N PRO A 30 39.11 -27.01 -60.46
CA PRO A 30 39.02 -25.64 -59.92
C PRO A 30 39.51 -24.59 -60.92
N CYS A 31 39.09 -23.28 -60.69
CA CYS A 31 40.01 -22.22 -61.16
C CYS A 31 39.44 -20.85 -60.75
N HIS A 32 40.26 -20.02 -60.01
CA HIS A 32 40.97 -18.75 -59.77
C HIS A 32 40.86 -17.79 -60.95
N LYS A 33 40.66 -16.47 -60.69
CA LYS A 33 41.36 -15.18 -60.52
C LYS A 33 40.88 -14.19 -61.59
N SER A 34 40.65 -12.90 -61.20
CA SER A 34 41.30 -11.58 -61.14
C SER A 34 40.67 -10.63 -62.16
N THR A 35 40.37 -9.36 -61.72
CA THR A 35 40.81 -7.96 -61.64
C THR A 35 40.17 -7.14 -62.77
N LEU A 36 39.57 -5.94 -62.45
CA LEU A 36 39.87 -4.49 -62.50
C LEU A 36 39.06 -3.82 -63.60
N THR A 37 38.41 -2.61 -63.29
CA THR A 37 38.54 -1.14 -63.40
C THR A 37 37.46 -0.62 -64.35
N CYS A 38 36.77 0.53 -63.96
CA CYS A 38 36.55 1.99 -63.98
C CYS A 38 35.78 2.40 -65.24
N ASP A 39 34.72 3.24 -65.12
CA ASP A 39 34.50 4.66 -65.51
C ASP A 39 33.10 4.79 -66.13
N ASP A 40 32.25 5.81 -65.67
CA ASP A 40 31.78 7.19 -65.96
C ASP A 40 30.48 7.13 -66.78
N ASP A 41 29.34 7.84 -66.35
CA ASP A 41 28.69 9.08 -66.83
C ASP A 41 27.20 8.81 -67.08
N GLU A 42 26.27 9.63 -66.42
CA GLU A 42 25.42 10.79 -66.73
C GLU A 42 24.00 10.33 -67.05
N GLU A 43 23.04 10.72 -66.23
CA GLU A 43 21.78 11.46 -66.04
C GLU A 43 20.92 11.44 -67.31
N GLU A 44 19.63 10.85 -67.17
CA GLU A 44 18.35 11.46 -67.61
C GLU A 44 17.22 10.45 -67.38
N LYS A 45 16.42 10.66 -66.38
CA LYS A 45 15.03 10.25 -66.08
C LYS A 45 14.11 10.45 -67.29
N PRO A 46 12.79 9.78 -67.35
CA PRO A 46 11.85 8.93 -66.59
C PRO A 46 10.80 8.27 -67.48
N SER A 47 10.44 7.00 -67.16
CA SER A 47 9.01 6.65 -66.96
C SER A 47 8.79 5.17 -67.27
N GLU A 48 8.33 4.37 -66.26
CA GLU A 48 7.05 3.72 -65.90
C GLU A 48 7.13 2.21 -66.16
N HIS A 49 7.06 1.42 -65.05
CA HIS A 49 6.31 0.47 -64.21
C HIS A 49 6.18 -0.88 -64.92
N SER A 50 6.70 -1.94 -64.26
CA SER A 50 6.00 -2.95 -63.46
C SER A 50 6.64 -4.34 -63.72
N THR A 51 7.15 -4.96 -62.62
CA THR A 51 6.70 -5.94 -61.61
C THR A 51 7.63 -7.16 -61.65
N GLY A 52 8.44 -7.23 -60.54
CA GLY A 52 8.49 -8.60 -59.95
C GLY A 52 9.66 -8.70 -58.98
N ASN A 53 9.34 -8.63 -57.58
CA ASN A 53 9.59 -9.58 -56.48
C ASN A 53 11.08 -9.65 -56.14
N SER A 54 11.42 -8.81 -54.98
CA SER A 54 12.71 -9.23 -54.39
C SER A 54 12.69 -8.97 -52.87
N SER A 55 12.59 -10.08 -51.90
CA SER A 55 13.51 -10.57 -50.84
C SER A 55 14.59 -9.54 -50.51
N LEU A 56 14.25 -8.65 -49.61
CA LEU A 56 15.20 -7.66 -49.02
C LEU A 56 16.27 -8.37 -48.21
N ILE A 57 17.31 -8.93 -48.83
CA ILE A 57 18.76 -8.95 -48.51
C ILE A 57 19.23 -7.55 -48.08
N LEU A 58 19.17 -7.20 -46.82
CA LEU A 58 19.87 -6.09 -46.12
C LEU A 58 21.39 -6.21 -46.29
N ASP A 59 21.98 -5.63 -47.32
CA ASP A 59 23.31 -5.06 -47.56
C ASP A 59 24.05 -4.73 -46.25
N SER A 60 24.69 -5.69 -45.57
CA SER A 60 25.91 -5.79 -44.73
C SER A 60 27.04 -4.92 -45.28
N SER A 61 26.90 -3.62 -45.53
CA SER A 61 28.20 -2.92 -45.70
C SER A 61 28.29 -1.76 -44.72
N ALA A 62 28.32 -1.98 -43.43
CA ALA A 62 29.10 -0.98 -42.64
C ALA A 62 30.35 -1.63 -42.05
N SER A 63 31.38 -1.86 -42.84
CA SER A 63 32.80 -2.08 -42.47
C SER A 63 33.10 -1.64 -41.04
N PRO A 64 33.63 -2.53 -40.04
CA PRO A 64 34.09 -2.21 -38.67
C PRO A 64 35.22 -1.19 -38.68
N LEU A 65 34.94 0.08 -38.68
CA LEU A 65 35.91 1.16 -38.39
C LEU A 65 37.03 0.67 -37.47
N HIS A 66 38.12 0.06 -37.99
CA HIS A 66 39.48 -0.14 -37.46
C HIS A 66 39.96 1.09 -36.69
N PHE A 67 39.69 1.14 -35.26
CA PHE A 67 40.13 2.06 -34.19
C PHE A 67 41.65 2.07 -34.07
N ASP A 68 42.47 3.02 -34.62
CA ASP A 68 43.85 3.32 -34.15
C ASP A 68 43.96 3.23 -32.63
N ALA A 69 44.53 2.23 -32.02
CA ALA A 69 44.48 1.05 -31.12
C ALA A 69 44.94 1.45 -29.72
N ASP A 70 45.05 2.86 -29.19
CA ASP A 70 45.14 2.91 -27.70
C ASP A 70 44.75 4.31 -27.22
N ASN A 71 45.01 5.50 -28.04
CA ASN A 71 44.60 6.86 -27.60
C ASN A 71 43.11 7.10 -27.85
N ASN A 72 42.45 6.36 -28.74
CA ASN A 72 41.02 6.52 -29.06
C ASN A 72 40.15 5.72 -28.08
N VAL A 73 40.77 4.74 -27.38
CA VAL A 73 39.99 3.91 -26.44
C VAL A 73 39.94 4.61 -25.07
N ASP A 74 41.11 5.10 -24.65
CA ASP A 74 41.09 5.84 -23.37
C ASP A 74 40.13 7.04 -23.42
N GLN A 75 40.20 7.65 -24.58
CA GLN A 75 39.27 8.78 -24.72
C GLN A 75 37.81 8.29 -24.73
N PHE A 76 37.54 7.22 -25.42
CA PHE A 76 36.19 6.65 -25.41
C PHE A 76 35.74 6.30 -23.98
N LEU A 77 36.55 5.56 -23.19
CA LEU A 77 36.22 5.23 -21.78
C LEU A 77 35.98 6.50 -20.96
N HIS A 78 36.87 7.46 -21.24
CA HIS A 78 36.67 8.73 -20.53
C HIS A 78 35.33 9.38 -20.92
N ASP A 79 34.97 9.38 -22.18
CA ASP A 79 33.69 9.97 -22.63
C ASP A 79 32.51 9.18 -22.06
N MET A 80 32.70 7.84 -22.06
CA MET A 80 31.61 7.04 -21.48
C MET A 80 31.39 7.39 -20.00
N ALA A 81 32.48 7.44 -19.27
CA ALA A 81 32.36 7.80 -17.84
C ALA A 81 31.75 9.20 -17.67
N ASN A 82 32.08 10.18 -18.55
CA ASN A 82 31.53 11.55 -18.42
C ASN A 82 30.06 11.59 -18.85
N ASN A 83 29.70 10.68 -19.71
CA ASN A 83 28.32 10.61 -20.23
C ASN A 83 27.38 9.93 -19.23
N MET A 84 27.93 9.41 -18.15
CA MET A 84 27.08 8.68 -17.20
C MET A 84 26.24 9.66 -16.39
N ILE A 85 24.94 9.40 -16.37
CA ILE A 85 24.01 10.29 -15.65
C ILE A 85 24.08 9.97 -14.15
N GLY A 86 24.30 11.08 -13.35
CA GLY A 86 24.28 10.88 -11.88
C GLY A 86 25.71 10.80 -11.31
N ARG A 87 26.70 10.63 -12.26
CA ARG A 87 28.09 10.54 -11.77
C ARG A 87 28.55 11.89 -11.19
N ASN A 88 28.97 11.92 -9.92
CA ASN A 88 29.58 13.08 -9.22
C ASN A 88 28.52 14.12 -8.84
N ILE A 89 27.27 13.71 -8.92
CA ILE A 89 26.22 14.65 -8.49
C ILE A 89 26.30 14.81 -6.95
N PRO A 90 26.27 16.07 -6.54
CA PRO A 90 26.41 16.33 -5.10
C PRO A 90 25.15 15.91 -4.32
N PHE A 91 25.39 15.40 -3.13
CA PHE A 91 24.25 15.19 -2.22
C PHE A 91 24.69 15.52 -0.79
N GLU A 92 23.61 15.87 0.02
CA GLU A 92 23.91 16.27 1.41
C GLU A 92 24.08 15.02 2.29
N SER A 93 25.25 15.18 3.08
CA SER A 93 25.52 14.12 4.06
C SER A 93 25.79 14.71 5.44
N PRO A 94 25.79 13.84 6.47
CA PRO A 94 26.06 14.39 7.82
C PRO A 94 27.46 15.01 7.91
N PHE A 95 28.24 14.75 6.94
CA PHE A 95 29.60 15.32 7.04
C PHE A 95 29.87 16.29 5.89
N GLY A 96 28.78 16.92 5.44
CA GLY A 96 28.91 17.93 4.37
C GLY A 96 28.54 17.36 3.00
N VAL A 97 28.71 18.15 2.04
CA VAL A 97 28.31 17.77 0.66
C VAL A 97 29.35 16.79 0.09
N LYS A 98 28.73 15.66 -0.46
CA LYS A 98 29.62 14.66 -1.10
C LYS A 98 29.25 14.47 -2.57
N ALA A 99 30.38 14.18 -3.31
CA ALA A 99 30.11 13.78 -4.70
C ALA A 99 29.82 12.27 -4.77
N GLN A 100 28.77 11.93 -5.50
CA GLN A 100 28.41 10.50 -5.58
C GLN A 100 29.48 9.71 -6.36
N VAL A 101 29.97 8.60 -5.70
CA VAL A 101 30.86 7.61 -6.32
C VAL A 101 30.16 6.25 -6.25
N TYR A 102 29.73 5.80 -7.46
CA TYR A 102 28.91 4.57 -7.48
C TYR A 102 29.81 3.34 -7.62
N ALA A 103 29.82 2.45 -6.58
CA ALA A 103 30.67 1.23 -6.60
C ALA A 103 29.78 -0.02 -6.44
N ASP A 104 28.52 0.09 -6.97
CA ASP A 104 27.60 -1.06 -6.85
C ASP A 104 27.06 -1.42 -8.24
N TYR A 105 28.06 -1.59 -9.23
CA TYR A 105 27.66 -1.87 -10.64
C TYR A 105 27.25 -3.33 -10.81
N THR A 106 27.60 -4.15 -9.82
CA THR A 106 27.17 -5.57 -9.91
C THR A 106 25.65 -5.67 -9.76
N ALA A 107 25.03 -4.75 -8.95
CA ALA A 107 23.56 -4.79 -8.75
C ALA A 107 22.83 -4.20 -9.97
N SER A 108 23.29 -3.07 -10.45
CA SER A 108 22.69 -2.47 -11.67
C SER A 108 23.67 -1.43 -12.24
N GLY A 109 23.61 -1.33 -13.65
CA GLY A 109 24.42 -0.29 -14.31
C GLY A 109 23.77 1.08 -14.16
N LYS A 110 24.45 2.12 -14.66
CA LYS A 110 23.87 3.49 -14.69
C LYS A 110 23.53 3.87 -16.14
N SER A 111 22.61 4.91 -16.21
CA SER A 111 22.18 5.34 -17.56
C SER A 111 23.27 6.20 -18.23
N LEU A 112 23.21 6.15 -19.55
CA LEU A 112 24.11 7.04 -20.31
C LEU A 112 23.28 8.11 -21.02
N GLU A 113 23.80 9.33 -20.83
CA GLU A 113 23.08 10.47 -21.43
C GLU A 113 22.87 10.30 -22.93
N CYS A 114 23.85 9.84 -23.63
CA CYS A 114 23.72 9.74 -25.09
C CYS A 114 22.63 8.74 -25.47
N ILE A 115 22.52 7.65 -24.72
CA ILE A 115 21.45 6.67 -25.04
C ILE A 115 20.08 7.27 -24.70
N GLU A 116 20.02 7.95 -23.54
CA GLU A 116 18.71 8.52 -23.16
C GLU A 116 18.30 9.65 -24.11
N ARG A 117 19.20 10.39 -24.55
CA ARG A 117 18.88 11.45 -25.53
C ARG A 117 18.43 10.85 -26.87
N PHE A 118 19.10 9.79 -27.26
CA PHE A 118 18.66 9.15 -28.51
C PHE A 118 17.22 8.61 -28.37
N ILE A 119 16.98 7.96 -27.20
CA ILE A 119 15.62 7.46 -26.99
C ILE A 119 14.63 8.63 -27.01
N HIS A 120 14.96 9.70 -26.26
CA HIS A 120 14.07 10.88 -26.19
C HIS A 120 13.90 11.54 -27.55
N ASP A 121 14.97 11.75 -28.31
CA ASP A 121 14.93 12.64 -29.50
C ASP A 121 14.57 11.84 -30.75
N GLN A 122 14.90 10.49 -30.75
CA GLN A 122 14.74 9.81 -32.06
C GLN A 122 13.70 8.69 -31.93
N VAL A 123 13.54 8.08 -30.74
CA VAL A 123 12.65 6.90 -30.66
C VAL A 123 11.26 7.38 -30.18
N MET A 124 11.15 8.25 -29.13
CA MET A 124 9.86 8.54 -28.46
C MET A 124 8.95 9.36 -29.38
N PRO A 125 9.49 10.27 -30.21
CA PRO A 125 8.59 11.06 -31.09
C PRO A 125 7.83 10.15 -32.07
N THR A 126 8.42 8.94 -32.41
CA THR A 126 7.69 8.06 -33.37
C THR A 126 7.22 6.80 -32.66
N TYR A 127 7.13 6.87 -31.39
CA TYR A 127 6.76 5.67 -30.62
C TYR A 127 5.32 5.26 -30.98
N GLY A 128 5.13 4.01 -31.28
CA GLY A 128 3.83 3.31 -31.49
C GLY A 128 3.95 1.84 -31.06
N ASN A 129 2.83 1.33 -30.62
CA ASN A 129 2.85 -0.08 -30.22
C ASN A 129 3.27 -1.00 -31.39
N THR A 130 4.06 -2.17 -31.10
CA THR A 130 4.74 -2.98 -32.12
C THR A 130 3.75 -3.98 -32.75
N HIS A 131 2.50 -3.91 -32.25
CA HIS A 131 1.51 -4.80 -32.90
C HIS A 131 0.77 -4.06 -34.01
N THR A 132 1.10 -2.78 -34.10
CA THR A 132 0.60 -1.95 -35.21
C THR A 132 1.54 -2.05 -36.43
N THR A 133 1.12 -2.68 -37.50
CA THR A 133 2.06 -3.02 -38.58
C THR A 133 1.80 -2.11 -39.80
N THR A 134 0.91 -1.11 -39.57
CA THR A 134 0.57 -0.34 -40.80
C THR A 134 0.97 1.12 -40.62
N SER A 135 0.94 1.66 -39.39
CA SER A 135 1.31 3.08 -39.19
C SER A 135 2.82 3.26 -39.07
N VAL A 136 3.22 4.47 -39.56
CA VAL A 136 4.67 4.75 -39.59
C VAL A 136 5.25 4.63 -38.17
N THR A 137 4.49 5.06 -37.18
CA THR A 137 5.05 5.00 -35.80
C THR A 137 5.16 3.56 -35.32
N GLY A 138 4.07 2.69 -35.59
CA GLY A 138 4.18 1.25 -35.22
C GLY A 138 5.30 0.54 -35.99
N LEU A 139 5.43 0.81 -37.34
CA LEU A 139 6.49 0.16 -38.15
C LEU A 139 7.89 0.57 -37.66
N GLN A 140 7.94 1.91 -37.42
CA GLN A 140 9.30 2.37 -37.02
C GLN A 140 9.70 1.74 -35.68
N THR A 141 8.83 1.76 -34.65
CA THR A 141 9.25 1.20 -33.34
C THR A 141 9.48 -0.31 -33.46
N THR A 142 8.66 -1.05 -34.27
CA THR A 142 8.93 -2.49 -34.50
C THR A 142 10.31 -2.70 -35.11
N SER A 143 10.65 -1.80 -36.03
CA SER A 143 11.98 -1.95 -36.66
C SER A 143 13.11 -1.72 -35.64
N PHE A 144 12.93 -0.67 -34.84
CA PHE A 144 13.97 -0.44 -33.82
C PHE A 144 14.11 -1.66 -32.91
N ARG A 145 13.06 -2.10 -32.55
CA ARG A 145 13.14 -3.22 -31.59
C ARG A 145 13.76 -4.47 -32.25
N GLU A 146 13.34 -4.82 -33.48
CA GLU A 146 13.95 -5.98 -34.16
C GLU A 146 15.44 -5.76 -34.41
N GLU A 147 15.72 -4.48 -34.69
CA GLU A 147 17.18 -4.19 -34.81
C GLU A 147 17.90 -4.45 -33.48
N ALA A 148 17.28 -4.00 -32.46
CA ALA A 148 17.92 -4.28 -31.16
C ALA A 148 18.10 -5.80 -30.95
N ARG A 149 17.15 -6.55 -31.26
CA ARG A 149 17.28 -8.01 -31.12
C ARG A 149 18.40 -8.56 -32.00
N HIS A 150 18.45 -8.04 -33.20
CA HIS A 150 19.53 -8.50 -34.10
C HIS A 150 20.90 -8.14 -33.53
N ILE A 151 20.98 -6.96 -33.02
CA ILE A 151 22.28 -6.56 -32.44
C ILE A 151 22.67 -7.52 -31.32
N ILE A 152 21.70 -7.84 -30.53
CA ILE A 152 22.03 -8.75 -29.40
C ILE A 152 22.32 -10.15 -29.94
N ALA A 153 21.55 -10.62 -30.84
CA ALA A 153 21.80 -11.94 -31.44
C ALA A 153 23.21 -12.04 -32.03
N GLU A 154 23.60 -10.99 -32.69
CA GLU A 154 24.97 -11.02 -33.27
C GLU A 154 26.04 -10.98 -32.16
N ALA A 155 25.77 -10.18 -31.15
CA ALA A 155 26.78 -10.02 -30.07
C ALA A 155 26.99 -11.34 -29.31
N VAL A 156 25.91 -12.15 -29.33
CA VAL A 156 26.09 -13.37 -28.49
C VAL A 156 26.24 -14.59 -29.41
N ASN A 157 26.47 -14.27 -30.65
CA ASN A 157 26.68 -15.31 -31.68
C ASN A 157 25.48 -16.28 -31.74
N ALA A 158 24.27 -15.74 -31.70
CA ALA A 158 23.06 -16.56 -31.89
C ALA A 158 22.68 -16.64 -33.37
N HIS A 159 22.33 -17.86 -33.76
CA HIS A 159 21.97 -18.05 -35.18
C HIS A 159 20.44 -18.17 -35.29
N GLU A 160 19.87 -17.34 -36.16
CA GLU A 160 18.39 -17.24 -36.25
C GLU A 160 17.77 -18.60 -36.64
N SER A 161 18.58 -19.39 -37.42
CA SER A 161 18.01 -20.68 -37.87
C SER A 161 17.94 -21.68 -36.71
N LYS A 162 18.73 -21.45 -35.63
CA LYS A 162 18.78 -22.49 -34.58
C LYS A 162 18.41 -21.89 -33.22
N ASP A 163 18.47 -20.50 -33.16
CA ASP A 163 18.35 -19.89 -31.81
C ASP A 163 17.28 -18.79 -31.86
N VAL A 164 16.73 -18.60 -30.63
CA VAL A 164 15.81 -17.44 -30.56
C VAL A 164 16.22 -16.56 -29.38
N VAL A 165 16.08 -15.24 -29.64
CA VAL A 165 16.35 -14.24 -28.58
C VAL A 165 15.00 -13.66 -28.10
N ILE A 166 14.80 -13.88 -26.77
CA ILE A 166 13.47 -13.49 -26.26
C ILE A 166 13.68 -12.43 -25.16
N PHE A 167 12.90 -11.41 -25.27
CA PHE A 167 12.88 -10.42 -24.18
C PHE A 167 11.86 -10.85 -23.13
N ALA A 168 12.27 -11.21 -21.92
CA ALA A 168 11.50 -12.07 -20.99
C ALA A 168 11.04 -11.24 -19.79
N GLY A 169 11.03 -9.77 -19.92
CA GLY A 169 10.46 -8.92 -18.85
C GLY A 169 11.48 -8.58 -17.77
N GLN A 170 11.09 -8.94 -16.47
CA GLN A 170 11.89 -8.39 -15.35
C GLN A 170 13.15 -9.23 -15.11
N GLY A 171 14.30 -8.81 -15.70
CA GLY A 171 15.65 -9.34 -15.43
C GLY A 171 15.79 -10.82 -15.82
N CYS A 172 16.90 -11.34 -15.42
CA CYS A 172 17.28 -12.74 -15.70
C CYS A 172 16.33 -13.70 -14.99
N THR A 173 15.68 -13.26 -13.95
CA THR A 173 14.73 -14.10 -13.21
C THR A 173 13.55 -14.52 -14.09
N SER A 174 12.94 -13.57 -14.85
CA SER A 174 11.83 -13.92 -15.75
C SER A 174 12.29 -14.82 -16.90
N ALA A 175 13.55 -14.60 -17.33
CA ALA A 175 14.06 -15.46 -18.42
C ALA A 175 14.19 -16.92 -17.97
N ILE A 176 14.65 -17.11 -16.72
CA ILE A 176 14.83 -18.49 -16.22
C ILE A 176 13.45 -19.13 -15.99
N ASN A 177 12.52 -18.42 -15.41
CA ASN A 177 11.18 -18.97 -15.19
C ASN A 177 10.50 -19.31 -16.52
N LYS A 178 10.78 -18.46 -17.48
CA LYS A 178 10.22 -18.77 -18.80
C LYS A 178 10.77 -20.10 -19.36
N LEU A 179 12.04 -20.25 -19.18
CA LEU A 179 12.61 -21.52 -19.67
C LEU A 179 12.03 -22.70 -18.90
N VAL A 180 11.97 -22.52 -17.56
CA VAL A 180 11.44 -23.63 -16.74
C VAL A 180 10.02 -23.96 -17.19
N THR A 181 9.20 -23.00 -17.49
CA THR A 181 7.81 -23.22 -17.91
C THR A 181 7.77 -23.83 -19.33
N ALA A 182 8.63 -23.31 -20.17
CA ALA A 182 8.65 -23.83 -21.55
C ALA A 182 9.06 -25.31 -21.57
N LEU A 183 9.81 -25.70 -20.58
CA LEU A 183 10.26 -27.12 -20.57
C LEU A 183 9.21 -27.98 -19.89
N GLY A 184 8.16 -27.27 -19.26
CA GLY A 184 7.05 -28.06 -18.66
C GLY A 184 7.44 -28.59 -17.28
N ILE A 185 8.45 -28.01 -16.64
CA ILE A 185 8.96 -28.56 -15.36
C ILE A 185 8.23 -27.87 -14.20
N HIS A 186 7.41 -26.84 -14.39
CA HIS A 186 6.82 -26.02 -13.31
C HIS A 186 5.49 -26.64 -12.87
N LYS A 187 4.76 -27.52 -13.60
CA LYS A 187 3.35 -27.88 -13.34
C LYS A 187 3.21 -29.40 -13.28
N GLY A 188 4.38 -30.15 -13.19
CA GLY A 188 4.18 -31.62 -13.24
C GLY A 188 4.02 -32.19 -11.82
N ARG A 189 2.97 -33.25 -11.74
CA ARG A 189 2.88 -34.03 -10.47
C ARG A 189 4.18 -34.80 -10.21
N ARG A 190 4.47 -34.72 -8.94
CA ARG A 190 5.71 -35.47 -8.64
C ARG A 190 5.58 -36.94 -9.09
N ARG A 191 6.44 -37.27 -10.05
CA ARG A 191 6.41 -38.70 -10.46
C ARG A 191 6.90 -39.59 -9.31
N HIS A 192 6.18 -40.74 -9.08
CA HIS A 192 6.48 -41.61 -7.92
C HIS A 192 7.84 -42.28 -8.08
N ARG A 193 8.25 -42.32 -9.33
CA ARG A 193 9.56 -43.00 -9.47
C ARG A 193 10.68 -41.96 -9.72
N ALA A 194 11.66 -41.98 -8.80
CA ALA A 194 12.79 -41.03 -8.87
C ALA A 194 13.47 -41.10 -10.25
N ASN A 195 13.51 -42.25 -10.96
CA ASN A 195 14.22 -42.40 -12.25
C ASN A 195 13.43 -41.76 -13.41
N LYS A 196 12.25 -41.32 -13.13
CA LYS A 196 11.44 -40.70 -14.21
C LYS A 196 11.37 -39.18 -14.04
N ARG A 197 12.04 -38.70 -13.00
CA ARG A 197 12.01 -37.23 -12.76
C ARG A 197 13.20 -36.53 -13.42
N PRO A 198 12.98 -35.28 -13.94
CA PRO A 198 14.15 -34.50 -14.39
C PRO A 198 15.09 -34.16 -13.22
N VAL A 199 16.35 -34.05 -13.59
CA VAL A 199 17.32 -33.65 -12.55
C VAL A 199 18.04 -32.38 -13.02
N VAL A 200 18.11 -31.42 -12.02
CA VAL A 200 18.78 -30.13 -12.33
C VAL A 200 20.03 -29.99 -11.46
N PHE A 201 21.18 -29.68 -12.15
CA PHE A 201 22.45 -29.48 -11.43
C PHE A 201 22.72 -27.98 -11.32
N THR A 202 22.96 -27.51 -10.08
CA THR A 202 23.25 -26.08 -9.87
C THR A 202 24.64 -25.92 -9.22
N CYS A 203 25.11 -24.69 -9.19
CA CYS A 203 26.46 -24.51 -8.63
C CYS A 203 26.38 -23.84 -7.25
N PRO A 204 27.47 -23.77 -6.50
CA PRO A 204 27.48 -23.32 -5.10
C PRO A 204 27.25 -21.81 -4.98
N PHE A 205 27.46 -21.12 -6.00
CA PHE A 205 27.27 -19.67 -5.81
C PHE A 205 26.16 -19.17 -6.72
N SER A 206 25.10 -20.04 -6.88
CA SER A 206 23.92 -19.64 -7.69
C SER A 206 23.17 -18.50 -7.00
N HIS A 207 22.85 -17.52 -7.81
CA HIS A 207 21.91 -16.49 -7.32
C HIS A 207 20.51 -17.09 -7.10
N HIS A 208 19.76 -16.48 -6.16
CA HIS A 208 18.45 -17.07 -5.83
C HIS A 208 17.57 -17.20 -7.07
N SER A 209 17.78 -16.28 -8.10
CA SER A 209 16.98 -16.35 -9.33
C SER A 209 17.29 -17.61 -10.14
N ASN A 210 18.48 -18.18 -9.96
CA ASN A 210 18.83 -19.42 -10.68
C ASN A 210 18.88 -20.63 -9.75
N LEU A 211 18.29 -20.47 -8.53
CA LEU A 211 18.21 -21.60 -7.58
C LEU A 211 16.75 -21.90 -7.26
N LEU A 212 15.92 -20.95 -6.94
CA LEU A 212 14.60 -21.19 -6.34
C LEU A 212 13.61 -21.71 -7.39
N PRO A 213 13.64 -21.17 -8.67
CA PRO A 213 12.69 -21.73 -9.64
C PRO A 213 12.86 -23.24 -9.80
N TRP A 214 14.09 -23.66 -9.70
CA TRP A 214 14.31 -25.12 -9.84
C TRP A 214 13.87 -25.86 -8.57
N ARG A 215 14.14 -25.31 -7.37
CA ARG A 215 13.76 -25.97 -6.10
C ARG A 215 12.24 -26.02 -5.96
N GLU A 216 11.59 -25.03 -6.62
CA GLU A 216 10.13 -24.98 -6.45
C GLU A 216 9.44 -25.77 -7.57
N SER A 217 10.22 -26.53 -8.30
CA SER A 217 9.62 -27.40 -9.33
C SER A 217 9.48 -28.83 -8.79
N PRO A 218 8.28 -29.19 -8.33
CA PRO A 218 8.02 -30.43 -7.58
C PRO A 218 8.33 -31.68 -8.42
N CYS A 219 8.49 -31.62 -9.70
CA CYS A 219 8.67 -32.83 -10.52
C CYS A 219 10.14 -33.00 -10.90
N ALA A 220 11.06 -32.03 -10.28
CA ALA A 220 12.49 -32.14 -10.65
C ALA A 220 13.33 -32.28 -9.37
N ASP A 221 14.37 -33.07 -9.50
CA ASP A 221 15.37 -33.10 -8.41
C ASP A 221 16.48 -32.06 -8.67
N GLU A 222 16.79 -31.36 -7.54
CA GLU A 222 17.91 -30.40 -7.66
C GLU A 222 19.14 -30.96 -6.92
N VAL A 223 20.21 -31.01 -7.73
CA VAL A 223 21.49 -31.46 -7.12
C VAL A 223 22.52 -30.32 -7.22
N GLN A 224 22.97 -29.97 -6.05
CA GLN A 224 23.98 -28.88 -6.06
C GLN A 224 25.39 -29.48 -6.20
N ILE A 225 26.18 -28.84 -7.12
CA ILE A 225 27.60 -29.24 -7.28
C ILE A 225 28.49 -28.27 -6.49
N PRO A 226 29.33 -28.81 -5.64
CA PRO A 226 30.14 -27.96 -4.75
C PRO A 226 31.25 -27.23 -5.52
N GLU A 227 31.86 -26.28 -4.79
CA GLU A 227 33.02 -25.56 -5.34
C GLU A 227 34.27 -26.45 -5.29
N ALA A 228 35.13 -26.36 -6.29
CA ALA A 228 36.39 -27.14 -6.31
C ALA A 228 37.42 -26.54 -5.36
N GLU A 229 38.39 -27.41 -4.89
CA GLU A 229 39.45 -26.92 -3.98
C GLU A 229 40.20 -25.72 -4.58
N GLY A 230 40.33 -25.59 -5.93
CA GLY A 230 41.05 -24.49 -6.60
C GLY A 230 40.09 -23.36 -7.00
N GLY A 231 38.81 -23.45 -6.49
CA GLY A 231 37.83 -22.40 -6.90
C GLY A 231 37.03 -22.83 -8.14
N GLY A 232 35.87 -22.34 -8.33
CA GLY A 232 35.03 -22.69 -9.51
C GLY A 232 34.16 -23.92 -9.22
N LEU A 233 33.66 -24.47 -10.26
CA LEU A 233 32.75 -25.62 -10.13
C LEU A 233 33.55 -26.93 -10.10
N ASP A 234 33.26 -27.81 -9.20
CA ASP A 234 33.98 -29.11 -9.13
C ASP A 234 33.51 -30.04 -10.26
N LEU A 235 34.36 -30.15 -11.31
CA LEU A 235 33.95 -30.87 -12.53
C LEU A 235 33.99 -32.38 -12.31
N GLU A 236 34.87 -32.82 -11.41
CA GLU A 236 34.89 -34.27 -11.12
C GLU A 236 33.58 -34.72 -10.44
N GLU A 237 33.19 -33.91 -9.50
CA GLU A 237 31.90 -34.25 -8.85
C GLU A 237 30.72 -34.09 -9.82
N LEU A 238 30.74 -33.04 -10.62
CA LEU A 238 29.67 -32.93 -11.64
C LEU A 238 29.62 -34.18 -12.53
N GLU A 239 30.81 -34.63 -12.98
CA GLU A 239 30.81 -35.83 -13.86
C GLU A 239 30.25 -37.05 -13.10
N ARG A 240 30.65 -37.20 -11.85
CA ARG A 240 30.14 -38.33 -11.07
C ARG A 240 28.60 -38.26 -10.96
N GLN A 241 28.05 -37.03 -10.66
CA GLN A 241 26.59 -36.89 -10.52
C GLN A 241 25.89 -37.11 -11.87
N LEU A 242 26.52 -36.71 -12.91
CA LEU A 242 25.93 -36.99 -14.23
C LEU A 242 25.90 -38.50 -14.53
N GLN A 243 26.93 -39.23 -14.08
CA GLN A 243 26.93 -40.70 -14.29
C GLN A 243 25.86 -41.37 -13.42
N ILE A 244 25.71 -40.88 -12.22
CA ILE A 244 24.72 -41.47 -11.29
C ILE A 244 23.31 -41.25 -11.85
N HIS A 245 23.14 -40.10 -12.53
CA HIS A 245 21.77 -39.80 -12.98
C HIS A 245 21.66 -39.98 -14.50
N GLN A 246 22.47 -40.84 -15.10
CA GLN A 246 22.59 -40.95 -16.56
C GLN A 246 21.28 -41.42 -17.18
N ASN A 247 20.48 -42.15 -16.36
CA ASN A 247 19.26 -42.74 -16.97
C ASN A 247 18.05 -41.83 -16.75
N ARG A 248 18.26 -40.62 -16.27
CA ARG A 248 17.13 -39.67 -16.14
C ARG A 248 16.71 -39.14 -17.50
N PRO A 249 15.40 -38.98 -17.65
CA PRO A 249 14.86 -38.59 -18.98
C PRO A 249 15.32 -37.19 -19.39
N LEU A 250 15.54 -36.30 -18.40
CA LEU A 250 16.01 -34.93 -18.72
C LEU A 250 17.01 -34.48 -17.64
N LYS A 251 18.19 -34.05 -18.15
CA LYS A 251 19.24 -33.51 -17.27
C LYS A 251 19.59 -32.08 -17.69
N ILE A 252 19.56 -31.26 -16.60
CA ILE A 252 19.84 -29.85 -16.93
C ILE A 252 20.95 -29.35 -16.00
N GLY A 253 21.98 -28.86 -16.67
CA GLY A 253 22.93 -28.03 -15.87
C GLY A 253 22.59 -26.55 -15.97
N SER A 254 22.16 -25.94 -14.84
CA SER A 254 21.93 -24.48 -14.81
C SER A 254 22.90 -23.80 -13.83
N PHE A 255 23.97 -23.13 -14.44
CA PHE A 255 25.07 -22.63 -13.60
C PHE A 255 25.25 -21.13 -13.83
N ALA A 256 25.66 -20.44 -12.70
CA ALA A 256 26.10 -19.04 -12.89
C ALA A 256 27.45 -18.98 -13.63
N ALA A 257 27.53 -17.98 -14.55
CA ALA A 257 28.81 -17.82 -15.28
C ALA A 257 29.82 -17.05 -14.42
N ALA A 258 29.33 -16.29 -13.47
CA ALA A 258 30.22 -15.60 -12.52
C ALA A 258 29.50 -15.43 -11.18
N SER A 259 30.26 -15.44 -10.13
CA SER A 259 29.69 -15.17 -8.79
C SER A 259 29.43 -13.67 -8.59
N ASN A 260 28.21 -13.37 -8.00
CA ASN A 260 27.90 -11.94 -7.75
C ASN A 260 28.54 -11.45 -6.45
N LEU A 261 29.11 -12.40 -5.69
CA LEU A 261 29.76 -11.97 -4.43
C LEU A 261 31.27 -11.85 -4.60
N THR A 262 31.90 -12.72 -5.48
CA THR A 262 33.39 -12.69 -5.51
C THR A 262 33.86 -12.30 -6.91
N GLY A 263 32.87 -12.37 -7.89
CA GLY A 263 33.26 -12.06 -9.29
C GLY A 263 33.97 -13.22 -9.97
N MET A 264 34.03 -14.33 -9.33
CA MET A 264 34.76 -15.48 -9.90
C MET A 264 34.02 -16.01 -11.13
N LEU A 265 34.88 -16.33 -12.19
CA LEU A 265 34.25 -16.79 -13.45
C LEU A 265 34.40 -18.31 -13.59
N ILE A 266 33.36 -18.86 -14.31
CA ILE A 266 33.42 -20.31 -14.60
C ILE A 266 33.76 -20.49 -16.09
N ASP A 267 34.57 -21.56 -16.22
CA ASP A 267 34.83 -21.86 -17.65
C ASP A 267 33.59 -22.53 -18.28
N VAL A 268 32.80 -21.72 -18.94
CA VAL A 268 31.44 -22.17 -19.35
C VAL A 268 31.57 -23.18 -20.48
N ASP A 269 32.64 -23.07 -21.35
CA ASP A 269 32.77 -24.03 -22.48
C ASP A 269 33.16 -25.43 -21.97
N LYS A 270 34.08 -25.38 -21.04
CA LYS A 270 34.51 -26.69 -20.50
C LYS A 270 33.35 -27.41 -19.81
N VAL A 271 32.55 -26.75 -19.10
CA VAL A 271 31.42 -27.39 -18.38
C VAL A 271 30.35 -27.81 -19.39
N SER A 272 30.09 -26.96 -20.38
CA SER A 272 29.08 -27.32 -21.40
C SER A 272 29.46 -28.61 -22.15
N LYS A 273 30.74 -28.75 -22.41
CA LYS A 273 31.16 -30.00 -23.10
C LYS A 273 30.90 -31.23 -22.22
N LEU A 274 31.18 -31.01 -20.99
CA LEU A 274 30.96 -32.17 -20.09
C LEU A 274 29.46 -32.49 -19.98
N LEU A 275 28.62 -31.46 -19.87
CA LEU A 275 27.18 -31.73 -19.79
C LEU A 275 26.68 -32.44 -21.04
N HIS A 276 27.09 -31.96 -22.16
CA HIS A 276 26.61 -32.56 -23.42
C HIS A 276 27.12 -33.99 -23.60
N LYS A 277 28.36 -34.23 -23.10
CA LYS A 277 28.86 -35.62 -23.16
C LYS A 277 27.88 -36.59 -22.51
N TYR A 278 27.06 -36.13 -21.61
CA TYR A 278 26.15 -37.07 -20.92
C TYR A 278 24.69 -36.73 -21.27
N GLY A 279 24.51 -35.99 -22.37
CA GLY A 279 23.14 -35.74 -22.88
C GLY A 279 22.41 -34.68 -22.05
N ALA A 280 23.11 -33.90 -21.16
CA ALA A 280 22.43 -32.86 -20.36
C ALA A 280 22.39 -31.53 -21.10
N LEU A 281 21.31 -30.72 -20.77
CA LEU A 281 21.26 -29.34 -21.30
C LEU A 281 22.20 -28.40 -20.54
N SER A 282 22.84 -27.50 -21.36
CA SER A 282 23.78 -26.52 -20.77
C SER A 282 23.11 -25.15 -20.72
N CYS A 283 22.61 -24.73 -19.47
CA CYS A 283 21.95 -23.42 -19.28
C CYS A 283 22.80 -22.52 -18.37
N TRP A 284 22.88 -21.16 -18.83
CA TRP A 284 23.90 -20.35 -18.12
C TRP A 284 23.28 -18.99 -17.75
N ASP A 285 23.52 -18.75 -16.47
CA ASP A 285 23.15 -17.42 -15.94
C ASP A 285 24.32 -16.44 -16.05
N TYR A 286 24.08 -15.33 -16.90
CA TYR A 286 25.17 -14.35 -17.14
C TYR A 286 24.81 -13.01 -16.49
N ALA A 287 23.85 -13.01 -15.64
CA ALA A 287 23.39 -11.73 -15.08
C ALA A 287 24.55 -10.91 -14.51
N THR A 288 25.55 -11.56 -13.89
CA THR A 288 26.63 -10.80 -13.22
C THR A 288 27.69 -10.38 -14.24
N CYS A 289 27.88 -11.16 -15.35
CA CYS A 289 29.12 -10.87 -16.10
C CYS A 289 28.78 -10.47 -17.54
N ALA A 290 27.46 -10.43 -17.91
CA ALA A 290 27.11 -10.15 -19.32
C ALA A 290 27.65 -8.78 -19.74
N PRO A 291 27.76 -7.79 -18.87
CA PRO A 291 28.26 -6.47 -19.29
C PRO A 291 29.76 -6.51 -19.59
N TYR A 292 30.39 -7.60 -19.21
CA TYR A 292 31.87 -7.50 -19.25
C TYR A 292 32.45 -8.58 -20.17
N VAL A 293 31.81 -9.73 -20.21
CA VAL A 293 32.51 -10.87 -20.86
C VAL A 293 31.82 -11.16 -22.18
N ASP A 294 32.62 -11.94 -22.97
CA ASP A 294 32.00 -12.40 -24.24
C ASP A 294 30.99 -13.51 -23.97
N ILE A 295 29.78 -13.27 -24.63
CA ILE A 295 28.78 -14.36 -24.54
C ILE A 295 28.72 -15.06 -25.90
N ASN A 296 29.05 -16.35 -25.80
CA ASN A 296 29.07 -17.06 -27.09
C ASN A 296 28.12 -18.26 -27.03
N MET A 297 26.97 -18.09 -27.74
CA MET A 297 25.92 -19.12 -27.76
C MET A 297 26.36 -20.35 -28.57
N ASN A 298 27.14 -20.04 -29.64
CA ASN A 298 27.55 -21.14 -30.56
C ASN A 298 29.04 -21.04 -30.86
N PRO A 299 29.87 -21.46 -29.89
CA PRO A 299 31.31 -21.43 -30.15
C PRO A 299 31.72 -22.41 -31.26
N LYS A 300 32.99 -22.29 -31.70
CA LYS A 300 33.46 -23.12 -32.84
C LYS A 300 33.47 -24.61 -32.47
N ASP A 301 33.81 -24.89 -31.22
CA ASP A 301 33.73 -26.30 -30.78
C ASP A 301 32.26 -26.76 -30.68
N LYS A 302 31.90 -27.85 -31.32
CA LYS A 302 30.49 -28.23 -31.55
C LYS A 302 29.86 -28.79 -30.27
N MET A 303 30.72 -29.08 -29.26
CA MET A 303 30.13 -29.62 -28.02
C MET A 303 30.05 -28.53 -26.94
N ALA A 304 30.55 -27.34 -27.30
CA ALA A 304 30.64 -26.32 -26.24
C ALA A 304 29.47 -25.34 -26.37
N TYR A 305 28.51 -25.65 -27.25
CA TYR A 305 27.40 -24.69 -27.40
C TYR A 305 26.52 -24.68 -26.15
N LYS A 306 25.82 -23.52 -26.06
CA LYS A 306 24.90 -23.40 -24.90
C LYS A 306 23.46 -23.62 -25.36
N ASP A 307 22.78 -24.37 -24.45
CA ASP A 307 21.36 -24.59 -24.80
C ASP A 307 20.49 -23.38 -24.42
N ALA A 308 20.87 -22.70 -23.37
CA ALA A 308 20.15 -21.45 -23.00
C ALA A 308 21.10 -20.52 -22.25
N VAL A 309 20.91 -19.22 -22.58
CA VAL A 309 21.67 -18.15 -21.89
C VAL A 309 20.67 -17.11 -21.38
N PHE A 310 20.82 -16.82 -20.06
CA PHE A 310 19.95 -15.72 -19.58
C PHE A 310 20.80 -14.62 -18.94
N PHE A 311 20.33 -13.34 -19.21
CA PHE A 311 21.04 -12.22 -18.55
C PHE A 311 20.07 -11.05 -18.36
N SER A 312 20.51 -10.07 -17.43
CA SER A 312 19.66 -8.90 -17.13
C SER A 312 20.23 -7.65 -17.82
N GLY A 313 19.30 -6.94 -18.49
CA GLY A 313 19.73 -5.75 -19.26
C GLY A 313 20.10 -4.58 -18.34
N HIS A 314 19.40 -4.43 -17.18
CA HIS A 314 19.65 -3.25 -16.32
C HIS A 314 21.06 -3.30 -15.70
N LYS A 315 21.79 -4.40 -15.87
CA LYS A 315 23.15 -4.47 -15.29
C LYS A 315 24.20 -3.96 -16.27
N PHE A 316 23.77 -3.64 -17.47
CA PHE A 316 24.71 -3.00 -18.43
C PHE A 316 24.76 -1.49 -18.17
N VAL A 317 25.97 -0.93 -18.27
CA VAL A 317 25.99 0.55 -18.27
C VAL A 317 25.19 1.07 -19.48
N GLY A 318 24.13 1.94 -19.14
CA GLY A 318 23.22 2.45 -20.19
C GLY A 318 21.95 1.60 -20.28
N GLY A 319 21.87 0.56 -19.32
CA GLY A 319 20.86 -0.49 -19.56
C GLY A 319 19.70 -0.35 -18.59
N PRO A 320 19.87 0.49 -17.50
CA PRO A 320 18.72 0.60 -16.58
C PRO A 320 17.40 0.79 -17.33
N GLY A 321 16.24 -0.03 -16.83
CA GLY A 321 14.90 0.07 -17.45
C GLY A 321 14.73 -0.95 -18.59
N SER A 322 15.85 -1.80 -18.86
CA SER A 322 15.76 -2.76 -19.98
C SER A 322 15.30 -4.12 -19.47
N PRO A 323 14.76 -4.98 -20.34
CA PRO A 323 14.23 -6.29 -19.94
C PRO A 323 15.34 -7.34 -19.78
N GLY A 324 14.93 -8.49 -19.07
CA GLY A 324 15.82 -9.66 -19.14
C GLY A 324 15.75 -10.33 -20.51
N VAL A 325 16.84 -11.11 -20.82
CA VAL A 325 16.90 -11.72 -22.17
C VAL A 325 17.18 -13.21 -22.01
N LEU A 326 16.36 -13.98 -22.77
CA LEU A 326 16.60 -15.43 -22.91
C LEU A 326 17.01 -15.77 -24.35
N VAL A 327 18.28 -16.19 -24.39
CA VAL A 327 18.70 -16.76 -25.68
C VAL A 327 18.67 -18.30 -25.58
N VAL A 328 17.91 -18.90 -26.51
CA VAL A 328 17.72 -20.35 -26.29
C VAL A 328 17.61 -21.05 -27.65
N LYS A 329 17.98 -22.38 -27.54
CA LYS A 329 17.83 -23.14 -28.81
C LYS A 329 16.35 -23.29 -29.16
N LYS A 330 16.13 -23.10 -30.44
CA LYS A 330 14.72 -23.07 -30.92
C LYS A 330 14.01 -24.39 -30.61
N ASN A 331 14.71 -25.51 -30.63
CA ASN A 331 14.06 -26.82 -30.43
C ASN A 331 13.64 -27.02 -28.96
N LEU A 332 14.09 -26.10 -28.12
CA LEU A 332 13.69 -26.26 -26.71
C LEU A 332 12.41 -25.46 -26.44
N MET A 333 11.92 -24.80 -27.47
CA MET A 333 10.68 -24.00 -27.31
C MET A 333 9.56 -24.68 -28.08
N ASN A 334 9.19 -25.96 -27.63
CA ASN A 334 8.15 -26.71 -28.38
C ASN A 334 6.86 -26.78 -27.56
N ASN A 335 6.87 -25.97 -26.56
CA ASN A 335 5.62 -26.01 -25.76
C ASN A 335 4.41 -25.63 -26.61
N GLU A 336 3.41 -26.43 -26.23
CA GLU A 336 2.18 -26.24 -27.04
C GLU A 336 1.52 -24.89 -26.71
N VAL A 337 1.62 -24.58 -25.43
CA VAL A 337 1.06 -23.29 -24.97
C VAL A 337 2.22 -22.38 -24.55
N PRO A 338 2.27 -21.07 -25.18
CA PRO A 338 3.36 -20.18 -24.76
C PRO A 338 3.35 -19.96 -23.23
N THR A 339 4.51 -19.59 -22.80
CA THR A 339 4.68 -19.48 -21.32
C THR A 339 3.80 -18.37 -20.76
N MET A 340 3.50 -17.38 -21.58
CA MET A 340 2.59 -16.30 -21.15
C MET A 340 1.61 -16.01 -22.30
N PRO A 341 0.52 -16.84 -22.33
CA PRO A 341 -0.44 -16.63 -23.43
C PRO A 341 -1.20 -15.31 -23.29
N GLY A 342 -1.35 -14.53 -24.27
CA GLY A 342 -2.04 -13.22 -24.29
C GLY A 342 -1.97 -12.58 -25.69
N GLY A 343 -2.43 -11.26 -25.76
CA GLY A 343 -2.33 -10.51 -27.04
C GLY A 343 -0.90 -10.54 -27.62
N GLY A 344 -0.80 -10.72 -28.98
CA GLY A 344 0.55 -10.72 -29.59
C GLY A 344 1.10 -12.14 -29.75
N THR A 345 0.47 -13.21 -29.13
CA THR A 345 1.05 -14.58 -29.20
C THR A 345 0.16 -15.47 -30.08
N VAL A 346 -1.02 -14.93 -30.36
CA VAL A 346 -1.98 -15.83 -31.03
C VAL A 346 -2.07 -15.42 -32.51
N LEU A 347 -2.18 -16.37 -33.28
CA LEU A 347 -2.44 -16.11 -34.72
C LEU A 347 -3.92 -15.79 -34.94
N PHE A 348 -4.71 -16.63 -34.18
CA PHE A 348 -6.15 -16.43 -34.38
C PHE A 348 -6.90 -16.93 -33.15
N VAL A 349 -7.84 -16.12 -32.72
CA VAL A 349 -8.60 -16.54 -31.53
C VAL A 349 -10.10 -16.44 -31.81
N THR A 350 -10.88 -17.61 -31.50
CA THR A 350 -12.35 -17.53 -31.53
C THR A 350 -12.92 -17.58 -30.09
N GLU A 351 -14.19 -17.64 -30.05
CA GLU A 351 -14.81 -17.67 -28.73
C GLU A 351 -14.47 -18.93 -27.98
N LYS A 352 -14.06 -20.04 -28.68
CA LYS A 352 -13.89 -21.33 -27.95
C LYS A 352 -12.54 -21.94 -28.27
N ALA A 353 -11.77 -21.21 -29.30
CA ALA A 353 -10.46 -21.87 -29.68
C ALA A 353 -9.47 -20.77 -30.01
N HIS A 354 -8.27 -21.32 -30.08
CA HIS A 354 -7.23 -20.37 -30.50
C HIS A 354 -6.03 -21.13 -31.08
N SER A 355 -5.33 -20.48 -31.97
CA SER A 355 -4.04 -21.02 -32.45
C SER A 355 -2.92 -20.01 -32.19
N TYR A 356 -1.92 -20.49 -31.88
CA TYR A 356 -0.80 -19.58 -31.54
C TYR A 356 0.10 -19.40 -32.79
N LEU A 357 0.82 -18.30 -32.76
CA LEU A 357 1.78 -18.01 -33.86
C LEU A 357 2.86 -19.09 -33.95
N SER A 358 3.18 -19.34 -35.24
CA SER A 358 4.20 -20.40 -35.45
C SER A 358 5.61 -19.89 -35.13
N ASN A 359 5.72 -18.49 -35.31
CA ASN A 359 7.03 -17.91 -34.94
C ASN A 359 7.26 -17.96 -33.42
N LYS A 360 8.31 -18.65 -32.99
CA LYS A 360 8.53 -18.98 -31.56
C LYS A 360 8.85 -17.70 -30.76
N VAL A 361 9.52 -16.75 -31.45
CA VAL A 361 9.85 -15.52 -30.70
C VAL A 361 8.57 -14.72 -30.42
N GLU A 362 7.82 -14.48 -31.47
CA GLU A 362 6.59 -13.69 -31.27
C GLU A 362 5.60 -14.41 -30.34
N ARG A 363 5.69 -15.69 -30.41
CA ARG A 363 4.72 -16.50 -29.63
C ARG A 363 5.04 -16.44 -28.13
N GLU A 364 6.34 -16.20 -27.86
CA GLU A 364 6.71 -16.30 -26.42
C GLU A 364 6.80 -14.91 -25.80
N GLU A 365 6.42 -13.83 -26.45
CA GLU A 365 6.44 -12.47 -25.86
C GLU A 365 5.02 -11.90 -25.88
N GLY A 366 4.18 -12.60 -24.95
CA GLY A 366 2.75 -12.22 -24.90
C GLY A 366 2.54 -10.84 -24.32
N GLY A 367 1.50 -10.00 -24.94
CA GLY A 367 1.20 -8.62 -24.52
C GLY A 367 2.13 -7.59 -25.17
N THR A 368 1.85 -6.25 -24.74
CA THR A 368 2.78 -5.21 -25.23
C THR A 368 4.15 -5.36 -24.54
N PRO A 369 5.17 -5.60 -25.40
CA PRO A 369 6.50 -5.80 -24.84
C PRO A 369 7.13 -4.48 -24.35
N ASP A 370 8.18 -4.63 -23.51
CA ASP A 370 8.99 -3.46 -23.13
C ASP A 370 9.80 -2.94 -24.35
N ILE A 371 9.14 -2.01 -25.15
CA ILE A 371 9.71 -1.60 -26.46
C ILE A 371 10.91 -0.68 -26.22
N LEU A 372 10.70 0.36 -25.38
CA LEU A 372 11.83 1.30 -25.18
C LEU A 372 12.99 0.60 -24.46
N GLY A 373 12.58 -0.24 -23.54
CA GLY A 373 13.64 -0.98 -22.82
C GLY A 373 14.46 -1.88 -23.75
N SER A 374 13.83 -2.56 -24.72
CA SER A 374 14.56 -3.46 -25.64
C SER A 374 15.50 -2.66 -26.55
N ILE A 375 14.99 -1.49 -26.97
CA ILE A 375 15.85 -0.65 -27.83
C ILE A 375 17.05 -0.15 -27.01
N ARG A 376 16.74 0.24 -25.80
CA ARG A 376 17.85 0.68 -24.92
C ARG A 376 18.90 -0.41 -24.76
N LEU A 377 18.47 -1.58 -24.56
CA LEU A 377 19.43 -2.68 -24.36
C LEU A 377 20.25 -2.91 -25.63
N GLY A 378 19.56 -2.89 -26.85
CA GLY A 378 20.35 -2.98 -28.11
C GLY A 378 21.47 -1.95 -28.16
N LEU A 379 21.18 -0.72 -27.75
CA LEU A 379 22.21 0.34 -27.79
C LEU A 379 23.31 0.08 -26.74
N ALA A 380 22.89 -0.38 -25.58
CA ALA A 380 23.93 -0.70 -24.56
C ALA A 380 24.86 -1.81 -25.07
N PHE A 381 24.35 -2.84 -25.78
CA PHE A 381 25.21 -3.90 -26.36
C PHE A 381 26.12 -3.32 -27.44
N GLN A 382 25.55 -2.42 -28.16
CA GLN A 382 26.41 -1.80 -29.19
C GLN A 382 27.60 -1.08 -28.55
N MET A 383 27.28 -0.37 -27.40
CA MET A 383 28.39 0.29 -26.71
C MET A 383 29.44 -0.72 -26.24
N LYS A 384 28.96 -1.78 -25.68
CA LYS A 384 29.90 -2.82 -25.23
C LYS A 384 30.69 -3.40 -26.41
N GLN A 385 30.05 -3.64 -27.56
CA GLN A 385 30.74 -4.26 -28.72
C GLN A 385 31.73 -3.28 -29.35
N ARG A 386 31.43 -2.05 -29.26
CA ARG A 386 32.41 -1.07 -29.80
C ARG A 386 33.74 -1.15 -29.06
N LEU A 387 33.72 -1.33 -27.71
CA LEU A 387 34.98 -1.47 -26.96
C LEU A 387 35.57 -2.87 -27.13
N GLY A 388 34.66 -3.80 -27.23
CA GLY A 388 35.09 -5.21 -27.38
C GLY A 388 35.19 -5.92 -26.02
N PRO A 389 34.60 -7.10 -25.80
CA PRO A 389 34.59 -7.82 -24.52
C PRO A 389 36.00 -8.27 -24.10
N ARG A 390 36.82 -8.57 -25.04
CA ARG A 390 38.19 -8.98 -24.66
C ARG A 390 38.95 -7.82 -24.01
N ARG A 391 38.87 -6.78 -24.66
CA ARG A 391 39.55 -5.61 -24.06
C ARG A 391 38.94 -5.26 -22.69
N ILE A 392 37.65 -5.26 -22.60
CA ILE A 392 37.00 -4.97 -21.29
C ILE A 392 37.55 -5.93 -20.23
N MET A 393 37.64 -7.17 -20.57
CA MET A 393 38.15 -8.13 -19.56
C MET A 393 39.61 -7.83 -19.21
N ASP A 394 40.45 -7.44 -20.18
CA ASP A 394 41.84 -7.07 -19.83
C ASP A 394 41.87 -5.93 -18.81
N LEU A 395 41.01 -4.95 -19.01
CA LEU A 395 40.97 -3.83 -18.04
C LEU A 395 40.46 -4.31 -16.67
N GLU A 396 39.48 -5.15 -16.73
CA GLU A 396 38.95 -5.67 -15.46
C GLU A 396 40.04 -6.45 -14.70
N ARG A 397 40.85 -7.23 -15.39
CA ARG A 397 41.94 -7.97 -14.73
C ARG A 397 42.93 -7.01 -14.08
N GLN A 398 43.12 -5.91 -14.77
CA GLN A 398 44.03 -4.93 -14.14
C GLN A 398 43.43 -4.40 -12.83
N HIS A 399 42.16 -4.09 -12.81
CA HIS A 399 41.52 -3.64 -11.56
C HIS A 399 41.57 -4.74 -10.48
N VAL A 400 41.35 -5.96 -10.89
CA VAL A 400 41.38 -7.05 -9.90
C VAL A 400 42.77 -7.11 -9.23
N HIS A 401 43.83 -7.08 -10.09
CA HIS A 401 45.18 -7.14 -9.51
C HIS A 401 45.45 -5.95 -8.58
N HIS A 402 45.02 -4.83 -9.00
CA HIS A 402 45.27 -3.61 -8.20
C HIS A 402 44.50 -3.66 -6.88
N VAL A 403 43.25 -4.01 -6.90
CA VAL A 403 42.42 -4.03 -5.68
C VAL A 403 42.90 -5.13 -4.73
N ARG A 404 43.21 -6.34 -5.23
CA ARG A 404 43.72 -7.42 -4.36
C ARG A 404 45.02 -7.00 -3.64
N GLU A 405 45.87 -6.43 -4.52
CA GLU A 405 47.16 -6.01 -3.91
C GLU A 405 46.92 -4.96 -2.81
N SER A 406 46.02 -4.05 -3.04
CA SER A 406 45.80 -2.96 -2.06
C SER A 406 45.13 -3.50 -0.79
N LEU A 407 44.06 -4.29 -0.96
CA LEU A 407 43.31 -4.73 0.23
C LEU A 407 44.11 -5.73 1.05
N SER A 408 45.04 -6.55 0.42
CA SER A 408 45.83 -7.56 1.16
C SER A 408 46.86 -6.90 2.08
N ARG A 409 47.14 -5.62 1.91
CA ARG A 409 48.17 -4.94 2.73
C ARG A 409 47.59 -4.54 4.08
N ASN A 410 46.28 -4.64 4.22
CA ASN A 410 45.66 -4.23 5.49
C ASN A 410 45.08 -5.46 6.20
N GLU A 411 45.64 -5.76 7.46
CA GLU A 411 45.27 -7.01 8.18
C GLU A 411 43.86 -6.90 8.77
N ASN A 412 43.34 -5.61 8.82
CA ASN A 412 41.98 -5.46 9.39
C ASN A 412 40.90 -5.79 8.35
N ILE A 413 41.29 -5.98 7.14
CA ILE A 413 40.30 -6.27 6.09
C ILE A 413 40.35 -7.77 5.78
N VAL A 414 39.19 -8.36 5.88
CA VAL A 414 39.09 -9.77 5.45
C VAL A 414 38.35 -9.84 4.10
N VAL A 415 39.17 -10.09 3.06
CA VAL A 415 38.53 -10.23 1.73
C VAL A 415 37.99 -11.66 1.59
N LEU A 416 36.65 -11.72 1.22
CA LEU A 416 36.00 -13.04 1.19
C LEU A 416 36.19 -13.70 -0.18
N GLY A 417 36.25 -15.09 -0.10
CA GLY A 417 36.43 -15.88 -1.35
C GLY A 417 37.91 -16.18 -1.61
N ARG A 418 38.14 -16.96 -2.66
CA ARG A 418 39.54 -17.33 -2.98
C ARG A 418 40.19 -16.23 -3.84
N GLN A 419 41.37 -15.91 -3.40
CA GLN A 419 42.11 -14.87 -4.16
C GLN A 419 43.25 -15.53 -4.96
N THR A 420 42.80 -16.31 -6.02
CA THR A 420 43.82 -17.05 -6.79
C THR A 420 43.84 -16.51 -8.23
N ASP A 421 45.04 -16.76 -8.81
CA ASP A 421 45.16 -16.32 -10.22
C ASP A 421 44.78 -17.46 -11.17
N ASP A 422 44.35 -18.61 -10.57
CA ASP A 422 44.06 -19.79 -11.41
C ASP A 422 42.71 -19.62 -12.13
N VAL A 423 41.85 -18.77 -11.55
CA VAL A 423 40.54 -18.56 -12.21
C VAL A 423 40.34 -17.05 -12.40
N ASP A 424 39.78 -16.76 -13.59
CA ASP A 424 39.50 -15.32 -13.82
C ASP A 424 38.39 -14.81 -12.91
N GLN A 425 38.42 -13.43 -12.65
CA GLN A 425 37.44 -12.82 -11.72
C GLN A 425 37.13 -11.40 -12.17
N LEU A 426 35.88 -11.07 -12.04
CA LEU A 426 35.53 -9.64 -12.21
C LEU A 426 35.84 -8.85 -10.94
N PRO A 427 36.19 -7.48 -11.08
CA PRO A 427 36.59 -6.70 -9.90
C PRO A 427 35.40 -6.44 -8.96
N ILE A 428 34.85 -7.58 -8.50
CA ILE A 428 33.79 -7.57 -7.48
C ILE A 428 34.36 -8.18 -6.19
N PHE A 429 34.24 -7.37 -5.10
CA PHE A 429 34.94 -7.82 -3.87
C PHE A 429 33.99 -7.66 -2.68
N SER A 430 33.84 -8.78 -1.98
CA SER A 430 33.14 -8.76 -0.67
C SER A 430 34.16 -8.84 0.46
N PHE A 431 33.87 -8.02 1.50
CA PHE A 431 34.91 -8.00 2.57
C PHE A 431 34.24 -7.65 3.91
N MET A 432 34.97 -8.03 4.97
CA MET A 432 34.59 -7.65 6.34
C MET A 432 35.74 -6.88 7.01
N ILE A 433 35.27 -6.02 8.02
CA ILE A 433 36.33 -5.25 8.69
C ILE A 433 36.40 -5.70 10.16
N ARG A 434 37.67 -6.04 10.51
CA ARG A 434 37.84 -6.64 11.85
C ARG A 434 38.05 -5.52 12.89
N PHE A 435 37.42 -5.80 14.02
CA PHE A 435 37.69 -5.00 15.24
C PHE A 435 37.84 -5.93 16.44
N ASN A 436 39.17 -6.14 16.87
CA ASN A 436 39.50 -7.11 17.95
C ASN A 436 38.95 -8.50 17.62
N ASP A 437 38.02 -9.01 18.44
CA ASP A 437 37.57 -10.41 18.23
C ASP A 437 36.23 -10.42 17.49
N ARG A 438 35.82 -9.26 16.85
CA ARG A 438 34.57 -9.23 16.07
C ARG A 438 34.75 -8.36 14.83
N PHE A 439 33.49 -7.92 14.22
CA PHE A 439 33.59 -7.15 12.96
C PHE A 439 32.76 -5.88 13.07
N LEU A 440 33.12 -4.94 12.21
CA LEU A 440 32.14 -3.86 12.01
C LEU A 440 30.98 -4.34 11.15
N HIS A 441 29.79 -3.88 11.60
CA HIS A 441 28.60 -4.36 10.87
C HIS A 441 28.61 -3.86 9.42
N HIS A 442 28.26 -4.71 8.41
CA HIS A 442 28.38 -4.36 6.98
C HIS A 442 27.51 -3.14 6.64
N ASN A 443 26.28 -2.97 7.29
CA ASN A 443 25.46 -1.77 6.99
C ASN A 443 26.10 -0.49 7.54
N PHE A 444 26.80 -0.71 8.65
CA PHE A 444 27.53 0.47 9.14
C PHE A 444 28.68 0.83 8.20
N VAL A 445 29.41 -0.12 7.78
CA VAL A 445 30.54 0.16 6.86
C VAL A 445 30.03 0.88 5.62
N CYS A 446 28.91 0.43 5.06
CA CYS A 446 28.38 1.05 3.84
C CYS A 446 27.85 2.45 4.14
N ALA A 447 27.21 2.59 5.29
CA ALA A 447 26.71 3.93 5.67
C ALA A 447 27.87 4.94 5.82
N LEU A 448 28.90 4.49 6.42
CA LEU A 448 30.03 5.42 6.61
C LEU A 448 30.73 5.74 5.28
N LEU A 449 30.92 4.70 4.44
CA LEU A 449 31.53 4.99 3.12
C LEU A 449 30.68 6.01 2.35
N ASN A 450 29.35 5.88 2.51
CA ASN A 450 28.45 6.81 1.83
C ASN A 450 28.51 8.21 2.46
N ASP A 451 28.41 8.30 3.75
CA ASP A 451 28.27 9.60 4.43
C ASP A 451 29.57 10.41 4.41
N MET A 452 30.76 9.66 4.50
CA MET A 452 32.04 10.39 4.65
C MET A 452 32.71 10.59 3.28
N PHE A 453 32.36 9.58 2.37
CA PHE A 453 33.21 9.66 1.17
C PHE A 453 32.34 9.70 -0.09
N GLY A 454 31.01 9.59 0.07
CA GLY A 454 30.12 9.63 -1.12
C GLY A 454 30.15 8.32 -1.91
N ILE A 455 30.79 7.23 -1.33
CA ILE A 455 30.93 5.95 -2.06
C ILE A 455 29.70 5.10 -1.80
N GLN A 456 29.03 4.69 -2.92
CA GLN A 456 27.80 3.89 -2.81
C GLN A 456 28.13 2.39 -2.93
N ALA A 457 28.12 1.73 -1.74
CA ALA A 457 28.42 0.29 -1.68
C ALA A 457 27.18 -0.47 -1.19
N ARG A 458 27.32 -1.77 -1.17
CA ARG A 458 26.12 -2.55 -0.79
C ARG A 458 26.46 -3.52 0.35
N GLY A 459 25.52 -3.51 1.44
CA GLY A 459 25.69 -4.44 2.56
C GLY A 459 24.65 -5.57 2.51
N GLY A 460 25.03 -6.87 3.02
CA GLY A 460 24.08 -8.01 3.09
C GLY A 460 24.67 -9.25 2.39
N CYS A 461 23.76 -10.33 2.21
CA CYS A 461 24.21 -11.57 1.56
C CYS A 461 23.79 -11.57 0.08
N GLN A 462 23.20 -10.41 -0.53
CA GLN A 462 23.01 -9.97 -1.93
C GLN A 462 22.46 -11.12 -2.78
N CYS A 463 21.35 -11.85 -2.25
CA CYS A 463 20.51 -12.84 -2.96
C CYS A 463 21.32 -14.11 -3.29
N ALA A 464 22.43 -14.30 -2.47
CA ALA A 464 23.20 -15.57 -2.54
C ALA A 464 23.48 -16.06 -1.11
N GLY A 465 22.33 -16.27 -0.38
CA GLY A 465 22.40 -16.61 1.06
C GLY A 465 23.29 -17.83 1.33
N PRO A 466 23.04 -18.95 0.53
CA PRO A 466 23.82 -20.16 0.82
C PRO A 466 25.32 -19.92 0.58
N PHE A 467 25.67 -19.30 -0.55
CA PHE A 467 27.11 -19.04 -0.78
C PHE A 467 27.65 -18.03 0.24
N GLY A 468 26.87 -16.97 0.58
CA GLY A 468 27.28 -15.99 1.62
C GLY A 468 27.56 -16.66 2.95
N SER A 469 26.69 -17.58 3.35
CA SER A 469 26.91 -18.27 4.63
C SER A 469 28.20 -19.08 4.63
N ARG A 470 28.45 -19.61 3.47
CA ARG A 470 29.72 -20.36 3.39
C ARG A 470 30.93 -19.42 3.46
N LEU A 471 30.79 -18.30 2.72
CA LEU A 471 31.93 -17.34 2.74
C LEU A 471 32.17 -16.83 4.15
N LEU A 472 31.07 -16.85 4.93
CA LEU A 472 31.24 -16.30 6.30
C LEU A 472 31.63 -17.41 7.27
N GLY A 473 31.64 -18.68 6.77
CA GLY A 473 32.10 -19.81 7.60
C GLY A 473 31.07 -20.16 8.68
N LEU A 474 29.80 -20.03 8.34
CA LEU A 474 28.77 -20.30 9.35
C LEU A 474 28.51 -21.80 9.44
N SER A 475 28.39 -22.23 10.75
CA SER A 475 28.04 -23.65 10.92
C SER A 475 26.53 -23.87 10.72
N ARG A 476 26.21 -25.06 10.56
CA ARG A 476 24.77 -25.37 10.34
C ARG A 476 23.92 -24.86 11.50
N GLU A 477 24.40 -25.17 12.74
CA GLU A 477 23.62 -24.76 13.93
C GLU A 477 23.46 -23.23 13.98
N HIS A 478 24.48 -22.55 13.61
CA HIS A 478 24.41 -21.08 13.65
C HIS A 478 23.49 -20.55 12.54
N ILE A 479 23.52 -21.18 11.36
CA ILE A 479 22.64 -20.70 10.26
C ILE A 479 21.18 -20.85 10.68
N VAL A 480 20.85 -21.97 11.34
CA VAL A 480 19.46 -22.19 11.77
C VAL A 480 19.10 -21.19 12.87
N ASP A 481 19.99 -20.99 13.87
CA ASP A 481 19.70 -20.05 14.97
C ASP A 481 19.57 -18.61 14.45
N LEU A 482 20.47 -18.25 13.53
CA LEU A 482 20.37 -16.88 12.97
C LEU A 482 19.08 -16.73 12.17
N GLY A 483 18.70 -17.88 11.45
CA GLY A 483 17.41 -17.85 10.73
C GLY A 483 16.24 -17.61 11.69
N HIS A 484 16.22 -18.24 12.84
CA HIS A 484 15.14 -18.03 13.85
C HIS A 484 15.15 -16.58 14.37
N ALA A 485 16.35 -16.11 14.59
CA ALA A 485 16.42 -14.73 15.12
C ALA A 485 15.88 -13.72 14.09
N VAL A 486 16.20 -13.95 12.80
CA VAL A 486 15.76 -12.98 11.77
C VAL A 486 14.25 -13.10 11.58
N VAL A 487 13.62 -14.34 11.70
CA VAL A 487 12.16 -14.51 11.60
C VAL A 487 11.48 -13.83 12.80
N ALA A 488 12.18 -13.77 13.90
CA ALA A 488 11.61 -13.08 15.08
C ALA A 488 11.87 -11.57 15.02
N LYS A 489 12.25 -11.00 13.85
CA LYS A 489 12.37 -9.57 13.53
C LYS A 489 13.60 -8.95 14.20
N HIS A 490 14.64 -9.87 14.50
CA HIS A 490 15.96 -9.30 14.86
C HIS A 490 16.88 -9.27 13.63
N GLU A 491 16.60 -8.32 12.69
CA GLU A 491 17.25 -8.31 11.36
C GLU A 491 18.71 -7.86 11.46
N VAL A 492 19.11 -7.16 12.54
CA VAL A 492 20.51 -6.68 12.66
C VAL A 492 21.46 -7.87 12.75
N LEU A 493 20.91 -9.08 13.07
CA LEU A 493 21.77 -10.27 13.21
C LEU A 493 21.91 -10.99 11.87
N LYS A 494 21.10 -10.50 10.95
CA LYS A 494 21.29 -11.12 9.63
C LYS A 494 22.74 -11.00 9.14
N PRO A 495 23.35 -12.19 8.95
CA PRO A 495 24.76 -12.11 8.53
C PRO A 495 24.91 -11.49 7.13
N GLY A 496 26.13 -10.77 6.99
CA GLY A 496 26.30 -10.15 5.66
C GLY A 496 27.73 -9.60 5.50
N VAL A 497 27.89 -9.07 4.21
CA VAL A 497 29.23 -8.51 3.89
C VAL A 497 29.02 -7.16 3.19
N ALA A 498 30.09 -6.35 3.26
CA ALA A 498 30.10 -5.18 2.33
C ALA A 498 30.69 -5.58 0.97
N ARG A 499 29.99 -5.10 -0.10
CA ARG A 499 30.44 -5.48 -1.47
C ARG A 499 30.60 -4.22 -2.31
N MET A 500 31.67 -4.33 -3.16
CA MET A 500 31.87 -3.22 -4.12
C MET A 500 32.37 -3.76 -5.45
N SER A 501 32.11 -2.92 -6.50
CA SER A 501 32.63 -3.30 -7.83
C SER A 501 33.38 -2.13 -8.46
N PHE A 502 34.39 -2.56 -9.29
CA PHE A 502 35.25 -1.57 -9.96
C PHE A 502 35.16 -1.78 -11.48
N PRO A 503 34.28 -1.01 -12.11
CA PRO A 503 34.00 -1.27 -13.54
C PRO A 503 35.15 -0.77 -14.43
N TYR A 504 35.28 -1.30 -15.68
CA TYR A 504 36.43 -1.07 -16.61
C TYR A 504 36.53 0.40 -16.98
N PHE A 505 35.52 1.14 -16.71
CA PHE A 505 35.64 2.57 -17.11
C PHE A 505 35.95 3.44 -15.89
N ALA A 506 36.14 2.79 -14.71
CA ALA A 506 36.68 3.55 -13.56
C ALA A 506 38.17 3.86 -13.73
N ASP A 507 38.38 5.21 -13.65
CA ASP A 507 39.83 5.52 -13.84
C ASP A 507 40.61 5.26 -12.54
N GLU A 508 41.93 5.32 -12.65
CA GLU A 508 42.83 4.93 -11.53
C GLU A 508 42.60 5.84 -10.31
N GLU A 509 42.39 7.09 -10.54
CA GLU A 509 42.19 8.02 -9.40
C GLU A 509 40.93 7.67 -8.61
N GLU A 510 39.85 7.40 -9.34
CA GLU A 510 38.60 7.00 -8.64
C GLU A 510 38.79 5.69 -7.87
N ALA A 511 39.41 4.63 -8.57
CA ALA A 511 39.67 3.36 -7.87
C ALA A 511 40.53 3.57 -6.62
N ASN A 512 41.53 4.44 -6.66
CA ASN A 512 42.41 4.68 -5.50
C ASN A 512 41.65 5.42 -4.39
N TYR A 513 40.82 6.30 -4.82
CA TYR A 513 40.03 7.01 -3.79
C TYR A 513 39.14 6.04 -3.01
N ILE A 514 38.49 5.14 -3.78
CA ILE A 514 37.63 4.14 -3.09
C ILE A 514 38.48 3.26 -2.18
N LEU A 515 39.67 2.80 -2.66
CA LEU A 515 40.53 1.92 -1.84
C LEU A 515 41.07 2.65 -0.61
N GLU A 516 41.41 3.97 -0.80
CA GLU A 516 41.90 4.72 0.38
C GLU A 516 40.78 4.87 1.42
N ALA A 517 39.57 5.07 0.96
CA ALA A 517 38.44 5.19 1.90
C ALA A 517 38.21 3.86 2.65
N VAL A 518 38.30 2.76 1.89
CA VAL A 518 38.13 1.45 2.56
C VAL A 518 39.23 1.23 3.61
N HIS A 519 40.50 1.57 3.22
CA HIS A 519 41.58 1.43 4.21
C HIS A 519 41.33 2.35 5.41
N PHE A 520 40.79 3.51 5.12
CA PHE A 520 40.49 4.39 6.26
C PHE A 520 39.44 3.76 7.16
N VAL A 521 38.33 3.30 6.59
CA VAL A 521 37.26 2.73 7.42
C VAL A 521 37.80 1.50 8.18
N ALA A 522 38.64 0.71 7.52
CA ALA A 522 39.24 -0.45 8.20
C ALA A 522 40.10 -0.03 9.39
N ASP A 523 40.80 1.11 9.25
CA ASP A 523 41.75 1.50 10.33
C ASP A 523 41.05 2.40 11.35
N HIS A 524 40.08 3.17 10.82
CA HIS A 524 39.63 4.24 11.75
C HIS A 524 38.10 4.25 11.79
N GLY A 525 37.41 3.39 11.10
CA GLY A 525 35.93 3.41 11.01
C GLY A 525 35.29 3.22 12.38
N TRP A 526 35.92 2.38 13.21
CA TRP A 526 35.35 2.08 14.54
C TRP A 526 35.21 3.35 15.39
N LYS A 527 35.96 4.37 15.09
CA LYS A 527 35.89 5.63 15.87
C LYS A 527 34.59 6.39 15.59
N PHE A 528 33.93 6.01 14.55
CA PHE A 528 32.71 6.75 14.19
C PHE A 528 31.47 5.98 14.67
N LEU A 529 31.63 4.80 15.24
CA LEU A 529 30.47 3.98 15.63
C LEU A 529 29.54 4.75 16.57
N PRO A 530 30.08 5.58 17.44
CA PRO A 530 29.18 6.28 18.38
C PRO A 530 28.37 7.37 17.68
N GLU A 531 28.73 7.68 16.43
CA GLU A 531 27.95 8.72 15.71
C GLU A 531 26.78 8.09 14.94
N TYR A 532 26.68 6.78 15.12
CA TYR A 532 25.59 6.08 14.38
C TYR A 532 24.74 5.29 15.36
N ASP A 533 23.41 5.21 14.98
CA ASP A 533 22.50 4.31 15.71
C ASP A 533 21.97 3.22 14.77
N PHE A 534 21.72 2.07 15.47
CA PHE A 534 21.11 1.04 14.60
C PHE A 534 19.82 0.54 15.21
N ASN A 535 18.94 0.01 14.27
CA ASN A 535 17.65 -0.59 14.66
C ASN A 535 17.73 -2.13 14.59
N CYS A 536 17.46 -2.76 15.76
CA CYS A 536 17.67 -4.21 15.85
C CYS A 536 16.61 -4.95 14.99
N ARG A 537 15.46 -4.31 14.76
CA ARG A 537 14.38 -4.98 13.99
C ARG A 537 14.61 -4.87 12.49
N THR A 538 15.21 -3.68 12.09
CA THR A 538 15.30 -3.51 10.63
C THR A 538 16.74 -3.72 10.16
N GLY A 539 17.74 -3.62 11.14
CA GLY A 539 19.16 -3.79 10.75
C GLY A 539 19.75 -2.53 10.11
N VAL A 540 18.96 -1.39 10.14
CA VAL A 540 19.41 -0.15 9.46
C VAL A 540 20.35 0.62 10.42
N TRP A 541 21.48 1.12 9.80
CA TRP A 541 22.43 1.99 10.53
C TRP A 541 22.32 3.42 9.99
N ARG A 542 22.24 4.35 11.01
CA ARG A 542 22.12 5.74 10.55
C ARG A 542 22.92 6.66 11.48
N HIS A 543 23.32 7.72 10.73
CA HIS A 543 23.99 8.74 11.57
C HIS A 543 22.97 9.42 12.50
N ILE A 544 23.37 9.78 13.72
CA ILE A 544 22.46 10.28 14.78
C ILE A 544 21.82 11.60 14.33
N SER A 545 22.55 12.38 13.46
CA SER A 545 21.94 13.66 13.01
C SER A 545 20.76 13.41 12.06
N ARG A 546 20.59 12.15 11.71
CA ARG A 546 19.50 11.89 10.76
C ARG A 546 18.43 11.02 11.44
N ALA A 547 18.32 11.07 12.70
CA ALA A 547 17.38 10.20 13.44
C ALA A 547 15.93 10.65 13.18
N ASP A 548 15.66 11.97 12.89
CA ASP A 548 14.28 12.48 12.75
C ASP A 548 13.94 12.71 11.27
N VAL A 549 14.96 12.88 10.39
CA VAL A 549 14.71 13.06 8.96
C VAL A 549 15.67 12.15 8.17
N PRO A 550 15.23 10.98 7.86
CA PRO A 550 16.10 9.92 7.32
C PRO A 550 16.60 10.26 5.91
N PHE A 551 15.98 11.22 5.18
CA PHE A 551 16.42 11.54 3.80
C PHE A 551 15.93 12.96 3.45
N PRO A 552 16.71 13.91 3.98
CA PRO A 552 16.29 15.32 3.91
C PRO A 552 16.15 15.81 2.47
N ALA A 553 16.86 15.15 1.47
CA ALA A 553 16.79 15.63 0.07
C ALA A 553 15.89 14.69 -0.74
N LYS A 554 14.90 14.10 -0.04
CA LYS A 554 14.05 13.13 -0.75
C LYS A 554 13.20 13.86 -1.80
N LYS A 555 13.39 13.41 -3.05
CA LYS A 555 12.52 13.95 -4.12
C LYS A 555 11.27 13.05 -4.28
N CYS A 556 10.04 13.74 -4.39
CA CYS A 556 8.79 12.94 -4.48
C CYS A 556 8.17 13.10 -5.87
N LEU A 557 7.48 11.89 -6.27
CA LEU A 557 6.85 11.91 -7.61
C LEU A 557 5.81 13.03 -7.71
N SER A 558 5.17 13.37 -6.50
CA SER A 558 4.13 14.42 -6.49
C SER A 558 4.71 15.80 -6.85
N GLU A 559 6.13 15.93 -6.81
CA GLU A 559 6.77 17.24 -7.14
C GLU A 559 6.77 17.49 -8.65
N MET A 560 6.37 16.39 -9.49
CA MET A 560 6.32 16.61 -10.95
C MET A 560 5.10 17.50 -11.28
N GLN A 561 5.37 18.84 -11.65
CA GLN A 561 4.27 19.79 -11.95
C GLN A 561 4.07 19.90 -13.47
N VAL A 562 2.82 19.65 -14.00
CA VAL A 562 2.47 19.62 -15.45
C VAL A 562 2.31 21.05 -15.96
N ASP A 563 2.33 22.13 -15.10
CA ASP A 563 1.88 23.47 -15.55
C ASP A 563 3.09 24.36 -15.84
N ASP A 564 4.26 23.78 -16.07
CA ASP A 564 5.30 24.81 -16.36
C ASP A 564 6.35 24.21 -17.30
N VAL A 565 5.93 23.93 -18.55
CA VAL A 565 6.79 23.34 -19.61
C VAL A 565 8.13 24.07 -19.64
N GLU A 566 8.18 25.34 -19.25
CA GLU A 566 9.44 26.12 -19.27
C GLU A 566 10.28 25.83 -18.04
N ILE A 567 9.69 25.52 -16.84
CA ILE A 567 10.39 25.10 -15.59
C ILE A 567 10.89 23.66 -15.74
N VAL A 568 10.08 22.74 -16.45
CA VAL A 568 10.55 21.37 -16.76
C VAL A 568 11.70 21.45 -17.78
N ARG A 569 11.70 22.43 -18.68
CA ARG A 569 12.80 22.59 -19.66
C ARG A 569 13.99 23.30 -19.02
N SER A 570 13.69 24.05 -17.75
CA SER A 570 14.73 24.86 -17.07
C SER A 570 15.11 24.22 -15.73
N SER A 571 14.37 22.97 -15.28
CA SER A 571 14.77 22.37 -13.99
C SER A 571 16.27 22.03 -14.02
N THR A 572 16.99 22.82 -13.26
CA THR A 572 18.46 22.77 -13.15
C THR A 572 18.88 21.49 -12.42
N ILE A 573 19.21 20.43 -13.19
CA ILE A 573 19.98 19.29 -12.64
C ILE A 573 21.19 19.81 -11.85
N ALA A 574 21.19 19.53 -10.49
CA ALA A 574 22.42 19.88 -9.72
C ALA A 574 23.68 19.63 -10.55
N GLU A 575 24.42 20.77 -10.61
CA GLU A 575 25.68 20.64 -11.38
C GLU A 575 26.68 19.74 -10.63
N PRO A 576 27.26 18.80 -11.44
CA PRO A 576 28.24 17.90 -10.84
C PRO A 576 29.45 18.66 -10.28
N ILE A 577 29.94 18.15 -9.18
CA ILE A 577 31.20 18.74 -8.64
C ILE A 577 32.33 18.55 -9.66
N ARG A 578 32.99 19.71 -10.09
CA ARG A 578 33.92 19.66 -11.25
C ARG A 578 35.35 19.40 -10.78
N ASP A 579 35.75 20.03 -9.52
CA ASP A 579 37.12 19.74 -9.05
C ASP A 579 37.12 18.54 -8.08
N LEU A 580 37.14 17.26 -8.70
CA LEU A 580 36.94 16.02 -7.90
C LEU A 580 38.20 15.71 -7.08
N ALA A 581 39.35 16.00 -7.68
CA ALA A 581 40.59 15.69 -6.95
C ALA A 581 40.65 16.45 -5.61
N THR A 582 40.35 17.73 -5.73
CA THR A 582 40.40 18.53 -4.48
C THR A 582 39.30 18.07 -3.51
N HIS A 583 38.09 17.88 -4.09
CA HIS A 583 36.97 17.46 -3.22
C HIS A 583 37.29 16.14 -2.51
N ARG A 584 37.75 15.12 -3.20
CA ARG A 584 38.08 13.81 -2.60
C ARG A 584 39.23 13.92 -1.59
N ARG A 585 40.26 14.74 -1.93
CA ARG A 585 41.34 14.97 -0.95
C ARG A 585 40.79 15.60 0.34
N ARG A 586 39.91 16.56 0.24
CA ARG A 586 39.33 17.21 1.43
C ARG A 586 38.51 16.21 2.25
N ASN A 587 37.75 15.37 1.52
CA ASN A 587 37.00 14.34 2.27
C ASN A 587 37.94 13.46 3.11
N LEU A 588 39.08 13.05 2.51
CA LEU A 588 40.02 12.19 3.27
C LEU A 588 40.62 12.97 4.44
N GLU A 589 40.98 14.29 4.21
CA GLU A 589 41.56 15.10 5.30
C GLU A 589 40.52 15.32 6.41
N GLN A 590 39.27 15.54 5.96
CA GLN A 590 38.21 15.72 6.97
C GLN A 590 38.04 14.44 7.80
N ALA A 591 38.02 13.30 7.12
CA ALA A 591 37.88 12.02 7.84
C ALA A 591 38.96 11.83 8.90
N ILE A 592 40.20 12.22 8.59
CA ILE A 592 41.31 12.05 9.55
C ILE A 592 41.13 12.99 10.74
N LYS A 593 40.63 14.23 10.45
CA LYS A 593 40.47 15.22 11.54
C LYS A 593 39.32 14.80 12.48
N LEU A 594 38.32 14.16 11.87
CA LEU A 594 37.12 13.90 12.69
C LEU A 594 37.25 12.57 13.44
N ALA A 595 38.02 11.66 12.90
CA ALA A 595 38.08 10.31 13.50
C ALA A 595 38.39 10.37 15.00
N ASP A 596 39.45 11.20 15.43
CA ASP A 596 39.81 11.23 16.87
C ASP A 596 38.83 12.11 17.66
N ARG A 597 38.36 13.06 16.99
CA ARG A 597 37.43 13.97 17.68
C ARG A 597 36.12 13.24 18.04
N CYS A 598 35.53 12.51 17.09
CA CYS A 598 34.24 11.84 17.32
C CYS A 598 34.33 10.86 18.50
N ILE A 599 35.33 10.09 18.53
CA ILE A 599 35.37 9.03 19.57
C ILE A 599 35.81 9.66 20.90
N GLU A 600 36.69 10.75 20.93
CA GLU A 600 37.09 11.40 22.19
C GLU A 600 35.91 12.12 22.83
N MET A 601 35.07 12.65 21.96
CA MET A 601 33.87 13.30 22.50
C MET A 601 32.94 12.26 23.15
N ALA A 602 32.84 11.13 22.52
CA ALA A 602 32.00 10.06 23.11
C ALA A 602 32.58 9.58 24.45
N VAL A 603 33.94 9.48 24.55
CA VAL A 603 34.57 9.05 25.82
C VAL A 603 34.32 10.11 26.89
N ALA A 604 34.37 11.42 26.47
CA ALA A 604 34.21 12.52 27.45
C ALA A 604 32.76 12.59 27.93
N SER A 605 31.81 12.04 27.19
CA SER A 605 30.38 12.19 27.55
C SER A 605 29.87 10.93 28.24
N ASN A 606 30.69 10.01 28.78
CA ASN A 606 30.24 8.71 29.33
C ASN A 606 29.21 8.03 28.43
N TYR A 607 29.64 7.72 27.23
CA TYR A 607 28.75 7.20 26.17
C TYR A 607 27.97 5.98 26.67
N GLU A 608 26.57 6.03 26.40
CA GLU A 608 25.73 4.86 26.74
C GLU A 608 25.22 4.20 25.44
N GLN A 609 25.22 2.93 25.60
CA GLN A 609 24.75 2.18 24.42
C GLN A 609 23.23 2.37 24.25
N GLY A 610 22.84 2.76 22.99
CA GLY A 610 21.39 2.91 22.73
C GLY A 610 20.68 1.54 22.63
N GLU A 611 20.52 1.02 21.44
CA GLU A 611 19.85 -0.27 21.16
C GLU A 611 20.83 -1.44 21.27
N LYS A 612 20.25 -2.60 21.88
CA LYS A 612 21.07 -3.83 21.96
C LYS A 612 20.25 -5.03 21.51
N VAL A 613 21.09 -5.96 21.05
CA VAL A 613 20.41 -7.24 20.71
C VAL A 613 19.85 -7.90 21.97
N ALA A 614 18.67 -8.51 21.83
CA ALA A 614 18.05 -9.20 22.98
C ALA A 614 19.04 -10.18 23.65
N ASP A 615 18.89 -10.29 24.96
CA ASP A 615 19.86 -11.11 25.75
C ASP A 615 19.85 -12.56 25.26
N SER A 616 18.69 -13.02 24.80
CA SER A 616 18.60 -14.43 24.36
C SER A 616 19.38 -14.66 23.06
N TYR A 617 19.65 -13.55 22.32
CA TYR A 617 20.35 -13.76 21.03
C TYR A 617 21.75 -13.16 21.08
N GLU A 618 22.22 -12.69 22.22
CA GLU A 618 23.53 -12.02 22.31
C GLU A 618 24.65 -12.97 21.87
N GLY A 619 24.48 -14.29 22.05
CA GLY A 619 25.50 -15.27 21.59
C GLY A 619 25.62 -15.30 20.06
N LEU A 620 24.67 -14.74 19.39
CA LEU A 620 24.68 -14.79 17.91
C LEU A 620 25.20 -13.46 17.32
N ARG A 621 25.58 -12.57 18.15
CA ARG A 621 26.04 -11.26 17.65
C ARG A 621 27.46 -11.36 17.09
N TRP A 622 27.61 -10.90 15.87
CA TRP A 622 28.95 -11.06 15.23
C TRP A 622 29.59 -9.69 15.01
N PHE A 623 28.95 -8.64 15.45
CA PHE A 623 29.53 -7.30 15.19
C PHE A 623 29.74 -6.56 16.52
N VAL A 624 30.53 -5.44 16.43
CA VAL A 624 30.94 -4.72 17.65
C VAL A 624 29.89 -3.62 17.92
N TYR A 625 29.58 -3.40 19.30
CA TYR A 625 28.73 -2.25 19.66
C TYR A 625 29.54 -0.96 19.72
N PRO A 626 28.79 0.17 19.61
CA PRO A 626 29.48 1.47 19.78
C PRO A 626 30.07 1.63 21.17
N SER A 627 29.40 1.14 22.17
CA SER A 627 29.92 1.29 23.56
C SER A 627 31.21 0.49 23.75
N GLU A 628 31.32 -0.65 23.05
CA GLU A 628 32.55 -1.47 23.16
C GLU A 628 33.73 -0.77 22.48
N ALA A 629 33.46 -0.10 21.39
CA ALA A 629 34.54 0.66 20.74
C ALA A 629 35.02 1.81 21.65
N VAL A 630 34.08 2.45 22.32
CA VAL A 630 34.46 3.56 23.22
C VAL A 630 35.25 3.01 24.42
N ALA A 631 34.77 1.91 24.93
CA ALA A 631 35.47 1.30 26.07
C ALA A 631 36.90 0.88 25.68
N ALA A 632 37.02 0.34 24.49
CA ALA A 632 38.36 -0.09 24.03
C ALA A 632 39.33 1.10 23.96
N LEU A 633 38.90 2.26 23.49
CA LEU A 633 39.81 3.43 23.45
C LEU A 633 40.16 3.89 24.87
N GLN A 634 39.19 3.87 25.82
CA GLN A 634 39.47 4.30 27.21
C GLN A 634 40.53 3.40 27.86
N GLU A 635 40.45 2.13 27.45
CA GLU A 635 41.37 1.17 28.12
C GLU A 635 42.73 1.15 27.44
N LEU A 636 42.84 1.21 26.11
CA LEU A 636 44.11 0.90 25.40
C LEU A 636 44.63 2.16 24.69
N GLY A 637 43.81 3.21 24.51
CA GLY A 637 44.24 4.47 23.85
C GLY A 637 44.34 4.30 22.34
N THR A 638 44.28 3.08 21.82
CA THR A 638 44.40 2.82 20.37
C THR A 638 43.47 1.65 20.01
N LYS A 639 43.34 1.42 18.60
CA LYS A 639 42.54 0.25 18.18
C LYS A 639 43.09 -1.05 18.78
N PRO A 640 42.22 -1.83 19.40
CA PRO A 640 42.72 -3.09 19.98
C PRO A 640 43.34 -4.01 18.92
N PRO A 641 44.46 -4.73 19.34
CA PRO A 641 45.04 -5.67 18.37
C PRO A 641 44.06 -6.79 17.98
N LEU A 642 44.21 -7.31 16.77
CA LEU A 642 43.29 -8.36 16.28
C LEU A 642 43.48 -9.65 17.09
N SER A 643 42.42 -10.17 17.56
CA SER A 643 42.45 -11.46 18.26
C SER A 643 42.48 -12.63 17.27
N GLU A 644 43.22 -13.75 17.77
CA GLU A 644 43.25 -14.95 16.89
C GLU A 644 41.87 -15.62 16.86
N GLU A 645 41.13 -15.48 18.02
CA GLU A 645 39.78 -16.09 18.07
C GLU A 645 38.70 -15.02 17.80
N ILE A 646 37.82 -15.41 16.80
CA ILE A 646 36.73 -14.47 16.46
C ILE A 646 35.47 -14.88 17.22
N CYS A 647 34.90 -13.93 18.02
CA CYS A 647 33.65 -14.20 18.73
C CYS A 647 32.43 -14.07 17.80
N GLY A 648 31.44 -14.99 18.01
CA GLY A 648 30.22 -14.97 17.19
C GLY A 648 30.27 -16.03 16.08
N PRO A 649 29.20 -16.05 15.35
CA PRO A 649 29.04 -17.17 14.42
C PRO A 649 29.86 -16.98 13.14
N CYS A 650 30.20 -15.81 12.76
CA CYS A 650 30.90 -15.60 11.47
C CYS A 650 32.40 -15.94 11.62
N GLN A 651 32.75 -17.07 10.82
CA GLN A 651 34.15 -17.55 10.83
C GLN A 651 34.66 -17.70 9.39
N PRO A 652 35.09 -16.61 8.77
CA PRO A 652 35.41 -16.64 7.33
C PRO A 652 36.57 -17.59 7.02
N TYR A 653 37.50 -17.87 7.97
CA TYR A 653 38.65 -18.77 7.66
C TYR A 653 38.15 -20.20 7.41
N ARG A 654 36.94 -20.57 7.89
CA ARG A 654 36.41 -21.94 7.69
C ARG A 654 36.01 -22.18 6.24
N TYR A 655 35.85 -21.10 5.48
CA TYR A 655 35.52 -21.24 4.03
C TYR A 655 36.55 -22.11 3.32
N PHE A 656 37.76 -22.15 3.78
CA PHE A 656 38.81 -22.90 3.06
C PHE A 656 38.88 -24.34 3.56
N ASP A 657 37.98 -24.62 4.53
CA ASP A 657 37.85 -26.03 4.96
C ASP A 657 36.84 -26.77 4.05
N PRO A 658 37.30 -27.89 3.42
CA PRO A 658 36.43 -28.59 2.46
C PRO A 658 35.14 -29.10 3.12
N ALA A 659 35.17 -29.25 4.46
CA ALA A 659 33.98 -29.78 5.17
C ALA A 659 32.80 -28.81 5.06
N ILE A 660 33.14 -27.55 4.83
CA ILE A 660 32.06 -26.54 4.78
C ILE A 660 31.15 -26.80 3.56
N ASN A 661 31.62 -27.53 2.49
CA ASN A 661 30.80 -27.85 1.30
C ASN A 661 29.75 -28.92 1.62
N HIS A 662 29.90 -29.53 2.81
CA HIS A 662 29.01 -30.68 3.06
C HIS A 662 28.21 -30.44 4.34
N VAL A 663 27.99 -29.15 4.64
CA VAL A 663 27.35 -28.83 5.95
C VAL A 663 25.89 -29.27 5.91
N TRP A 664 25.38 -29.55 4.67
CA TRP A 664 23.94 -29.90 4.65
C TRP A 664 23.78 -31.34 4.15
N ASP A 665 24.89 -32.16 4.02
CA ASP A 665 24.76 -33.55 3.52
C ASP A 665 23.97 -34.39 4.52
N GLY A 666 22.93 -35.24 3.94
CA GLY A 666 22.24 -36.24 4.82
C GLY A 666 21.03 -35.63 5.53
N ILE A 667 20.75 -34.32 5.17
CA ILE A 667 19.61 -33.64 5.81
C ILE A 667 18.50 -33.46 4.77
N PRO A 668 17.36 -33.94 5.14
CA PRO A 668 16.25 -33.85 4.20
C PRO A 668 15.93 -32.39 3.83
N THR A 669 15.68 -32.03 2.58
CA THR A 669 15.36 -30.69 2.05
C THR A 669 14.25 -30.03 2.89
N MET A 670 14.29 -28.70 3.09
CA MET A 670 13.25 -27.88 3.76
C MET A 670 11.85 -28.29 3.28
N ALA A 671 11.73 -28.77 1.97
CA ALA A 671 10.45 -29.33 1.45
C ALA A 671 10.05 -30.61 2.18
N THR A 672 11.05 -31.49 2.68
CA THR A 672 10.84 -32.73 3.48
C THR A 672 10.78 -32.39 4.97
N MET A 673 11.35 -31.24 5.48
CA MET A 673 11.34 -30.71 6.86
C MET A 673 10.06 -29.89 7.10
N LYS A 674 9.48 -29.23 5.98
CA LYS A 674 8.20 -28.49 6.04
C LYS A 674 7.08 -29.40 6.53
N ARG A 675 7.23 -30.75 6.33
CA ARG A 675 6.27 -31.75 6.82
C ARG A 675 6.53 -32.09 8.29
N HIS A 676 7.76 -31.98 8.79
CA HIS A 676 8.20 -32.17 10.19
C HIS A 676 8.20 -30.83 10.95
N TRP A 677 8.46 -29.68 10.27
CA TRP A 677 8.38 -28.28 10.74
C TRP A 677 6.90 -27.90 10.96
N MET A 678 6.00 -28.49 10.03
CA MET A 678 4.55 -28.33 10.27
C MET A 678 4.13 -29.08 11.54
N LYS A 679 4.81 -30.08 11.92
CA LYS A 679 4.56 -30.85 13.16
C LYS A 679 5.27 -30.23 14.36
N MET A 680 6.45 -29.59 14.13
CA MET A 680 7.23 -28.88 15.17
C MET A 680 6.74 -27.44 15.29
N ALA A 681 6.35 -26.76 14.16
CA ALA A 681 5.67 -25.45 14.11
C ALA A 681 4.24 -25.59 14.64
N ALA A 682 3.60 -26.78 14.52
CA ALA A 682 2.31 -27.18 15.12
C ALA A 682 2.47 -27.43 16.63
N ARG A 683 3.62 -27.83 17.10
CA ARG A 683 3.94 -28.00 18.54
C ARG A 683 4.43 -26.69 19.16
N MET A 684 5.03 -25.81 18.28
CA MET A 684 5.49 -24.48 18.73
C MET A 684 4.39 -23.44 18.48
N PHE A 685 3.52 -23.77 17.46
CA PHE A 685 2.29 -23.04 17.10
C PHE A 685 1.16 -23.44 18.06
N ILE A 686 1.13 -24.59 18.69
CA ILE A 686 0.18 -25.06 19.72
C ILE A 686 0.62 -24.53 21.09
N SER A 687 1.99 -24.14 21.16
CA SER A 687 2.50 -23.57 22.43
C SER A 687 2.50 -22.04 22.37
N ARG A 688 2.29 -21.50 21.05
CA ARG A 688 2.30 -20.02 20.94
C ARG A 688 0.95 -19.54 20.40
N TYR A 689 -0.17 -20.48 20.13
CA TYR A 689 -1.34 -19.92 19.40
C TYR A 689 -2.59 -20.73 19.78
N CYS A 690 -2.65 -21.45 20.76
CA CYS A 690 -3.90 -21.46 21.55
C CYS A 690 -4.23 -20.07 22.09
N LEU A 691 -4.41 -19.06 21.16
CA LEU A 691 -5.68 -18.32 21.05
C LEU A 691 -5.68 -17.50 19.77
N PRO A 692 -7.03 -17.28 19.21
CA PRO A 692 -7.94 -17.14 18.06
C PRO A 692 -8.13 -15.68 17.65
N ASN A 693 -7.66 -15.32 16.32
CA ASN A 693 -8.48 -14.62 15.30
C ASN A 693 -7.67 -13.52 14.62
N GLN A 694 -7.24 -13.71 13.23
CA GLN A 694 -7.52 -12.70 12.17
C GLN A 694 -6.91 -13.18 10.84
N ASP A 695 -7.89 -13.47 9.78
CA ASP A 695 -8.80 -13.06 8.68
C ASP A 695 -8.08 -13.18 7.33
N MET A 696 -8.39 -14.19 6.55
CA MET A 696 -8.57 -14.89 5.27
C MET A 696 -9.69 -14.23 4.45
N ALA A 697 -9.91 -12.89 4.35
CA ALA A 697 -10.96 -12.29 3.50
C ALA A 697 -10.33 -11.29 2.52
N PHE A 698 -9.18 -11.43 1.99
CA PHE A 698 -8.64 -10.51 0.96
C PHE A 698 -8.45 -11.26 -0.35
N LEU A 699 -9.11 -12.49 -0.41
CA LEU A 699 -8.81 -13.13 -1.73
C LEU A 699 -10.12 -13.57 -2.37
N MET A 700 -11.37 -12.97 -1.96
CA MET A 700 -12.53 -13.52 -2.71
C MET A 700 -13.45 -12.37 -3.12
N SER A 701 -13.03 -11.11 -3.43
CA SER A 701 -14.05 -10.20 -4.00
C SER A 701 -13.48 -9.48 -5.23
N MET A 702 -13.27 -10.14 -6.32
CA MET A 702 -13.25 -9.27 -7.52
C MET A 702 -14.16 -9.89 -8.60
N LYS A 703 -15.43 -9.47 -8.73
CA LYS A 703 -16.18 -9.78 -9.98
C LYS A 703 -15.94 -8.69 -11.03
N PRO A 704 -15.65 -9.03 -12.35
CA PRO A 704 -15.42 -8.03 -13.42
C PRO A 704 -16.74 -7.62 -14.10
N ASP A 705 -17.13 -6.28 -14.17
CA ASP A 705 -18.14 -5.40 -14.77
C ASP A 705 -18.21 -5.59 -16.30
N PRO A 706 -19.28 -6.16 -17.00
CA PRO A 706 -19.65 -6.54 -18.37
C PRO A 706 -19.97 -5.31 -19.24
N SER A 707 -19.79 -4.05 -18.82
CA SER A 707 -20.09 -2.79 -19.55
C SER A 707 -18.83 -2.22 -20.21
N GLN A 708 -17.71 -2.85 -19.97
CA GLN A 708 -16.42 -2.33 -20.50
C GLN A 708 -16.01 -3.13 -21.76
N SER A 709 -16.76 -4.23 -21.85
CA SER A 709 -16.39 -5.08 -22.99
C SER A 709 -17.24 -4.73 -24.22
N GLU A 710 -18.40 -4.10 -24.08
CA GLU A 710 -19.28 -3.70 -25.20
C GLU A 710 -18.91 -2.32 -25.74
N GLN A 711 -18.12 -1.64 -24.89
CA GLN A 711 -17.65 -0.29 -25.27
C GLN A 711 -16.32 -0.36 -26.03
N PHE A 712 -15.75 -1.47 -25.84
CA PHE A 712 -14.45 -1.69 -26.51
C PHE A 712 -14.69 -2.22 -27.94
N VAL A 713 -15.92 -2.81 -28.10
CA VAL A 713 -16.19 -3.38 -29.44
C VAL A 713 -16.79 -2.28 -30.34
N GLU A 714 -17.31 -1.35 -29.78
CA GLU A 714 -17.88 -0.22 -30.54
C GLU A 714 -16.80 0.79 -30.95
N ARG A 715 -15.71 0.79 -30.18
CA ARG A 715 -14.58 1.71 -30.47
C ARG A 715 -13.63 1.11 -31.50
N LEU A 716 -13.84 -0.21 -31.51
CA LEU A 716 -12.99 -0.92 -32.49
C LEU A 716 -13.64 -0.88 -33.87
N ASP A 717 -14.93 -0.75 -33.89
CA ASP A 717 -15.64 -0.66 -35.18
C ASP A 717 -15.54 0.76 -35.76
N ALA A 718 -15.34 1.64 -34.90
CA ALA A 718 -15.19 3.04 -35.33
C ALA A 718 -13.76 3.32 -35.80
N ALA A 719 -12.84 2.54 -35.27
CA ALA A 719 -11.41 2.69 -35.61
C ALA A 719 -11.10 1.98 -36.93
N VAL A 720 -12.04 1.10 -37.25
CA VAL A 720 -11.80 0.37 -38.52
C VAL A 720 -12.38 1.19 -39.68
N GLN A 721 -13.37 1.89 -39.40
CA GLN A 721 -13.99 2.74 -40.46
C GLN A 721 -13.14 3.99 -40.72
N ARG A 722 -12.31 4.30 -39.73
CA ARG A 722 -11.45 5.50 -39.86
C ARG A 722 -10.15 5.16 -40.60
N ILE A 723 -9.84 3.92 -40.48
CA ILE A 723 -8.60 3.45 -41.15
C ILE A 723 -8.90 3.20 -42.64
N ASP A 724 -10.18 2.86 -42.89
CA ASP A 724 -10.56 2.65 -44.30
C ASP A 724 -10.68 4.00 -45.04
N ARG A 725 -10.95 4.90 -44.27
CA ARG A 725 -11.11 6.23 -44.88
C ARG A 725 -9.75 6.90 -45.11
N VAL A 726 -8.78 6.60 -44.25
CA VAL A 726 -7.43 7.21 -44.31
C VAL A 726 -6.59 6.51 -45.37
N ILE A 727 -7.01 5.28 -45.57
CA ILE A 727 -6.23 4.52 -46.58
C ILE A 727 -6.75 4.91 -47.98
N SER A 728 -8.04 5.21 -48.03
CA SER A 728 -8.61 5.61 -49.33
C SER A 728 -8.19 7.03 -49.71
N GLU A 729 -7.93 7.79 -48.69
CA GLU A 729 -7.56 9.21 -48.93
C GLU A 729 -6.06 9.36 -49.21
N HIS A 730 -5.31 8.38 -48.63
CA HIS A 730 -3.84 8.41 -48.78
C HIS A 730 -3.42 7.73 -50.09
N ILE A 731 -4.31 6.85 -50.61
CA ILE A 731 -4.03 6.20 -51.91
C ILE A 731 -4.47 7.15 -53.03
N GLY A 732 -5.56 8.02 -52.69
CA GLY A 732 -6.01 9.01 -53.69
C GLY A 732 -5.03 10.18 -53.82
N GLU A 733 -4.19 10.43 -52.62
CA GLU A 733 -3.36 11.65 -52.57
C GLU A 733 -1.93 11.36 -53.04
N HIS A 734 -1.68 10.02 -53.17
CA HIS A 734 -0.28 9.73 -53.56
C HIS A 734 -0.26 8.76 -54.73
N HIS A 735 -1.51 8.79 -55.46
CA HIS A 735 -1.76 7.79 -56.53
C HIS A 735 -0.84 8.05 -57.72
N ALA A 736 -0.21 9.24 -57.85
CA ALA A 736 0.67 9.51 -59.02
C ALA A 736 2.13 9.18 -58.68
N THR A 737 2.44 9.14 -57.29
CA THR A 737 3.79 8.79 -56.79
C THR A 737 3.92 7.28 -56.58
N LEU A 738 2.70 6.64 -56.50
CA LEU A 738 2.66 5.17 -56.26
C LEU A 738 2.68 4.42 -57.60
N LEU A 739 2.28 5.15 -58.74
CA LEU A 739 2.32 4.57 -60.10
C LEU A 739 3.71 4.67 -60.70
N ASN A 740 4.57 5.53 -59.92
CA ASN A 740 5.94 5.66 -60.47
C ASN A 740 6.93 4.77 -59.74
N ARG A 741 6.38 4.03 -58.69
CA ARG A 741 7.27 3.14 -57.89
C ARG A 741 6.73 1.71 -57.88
N VAL A 742 5.84 1.42 -58.78
CA VAL A 742 5.51 -0.02 -58.69
C VAL A 742 5.38 -0.60 -60.10
N GLY A 743 6.44 -1.21 -60.66
CA GLY A 743 6.81 -2.05 -61.81
C GLY A 743 5.71 -3.07 -62.16
N SER A 744 4.19 -3.03 -61.53
CA SER A 744 3.03 -3.62 -62.24
C SER A 744 1.85 -3.74 -61.29
N VAL A 745 0.52 -3.36 -61.54
CA VAL A 745 -0.86 -3.17 -61.07
C VAL A 745 -1.49 -4.54 -60.78
N ASP A 746 -0.89 -5.66 -61.13
CA ASP A 746 -1.42 -7.01 -60.84
C ASP A 746 -0.89 -7.53 -59.49
N GLU A 747 0.12 -6.85 -59.00
CA GLU A 747 0.72 -7.25 -57.70
C GLU A 747 0.08 -6.48 -56.55
N LEU A 748 -0.54 -5.40 -56.94
CA LEU A 748 -1.22 -4.60 -55.90
C LEU A 748 -2.66 -5.07 -55.71
N GLN A 749 -3.38 -5.63 -56.72
CA GLN A 749 -4.73 -6.21 -56.63
C GLN A 749 -4.72 -7.58 -55.94
N ASN A 750 -3.53 -8.17 -55.93
CA ASN A 750 -3.38 -9.46 -55.23
C ASN A 750 -3.07 -9.26 -53.74
N HIS A 751 -2.57 -8.00 -53.52
CA HIS A 751 -2.22 -7.72 -52.11
C HIS A 751 -3.42 -7.16 -51.35
N VAL A 752 -4.42 -6.59 -52.21
CA VAL A 752 -5.62 -6.01 -51.58
C VAL A 752 -6.67 -7.10 -51.39
N THR A 753 -6.67 -8.12 -52.21
CA THR A 753 -7.59 -9.26 -52.07
C THR A 753 -7.09 -10.23 -50.99
N SER A 754 -5.81 -10.11 -50.70
CA SER A 754 -5.18 -10.94 -49.65
C SER A 754 -5.35 -10.30 -48.27
N VAL A 755 -5.58 -8.96 -48.39
CA VAL A 755 -5.76 -8.25 -47.11
C VAL A 755 -7.23 -8.31 -46.70
N GLN A 756 -8.19 -8.41 -47.72
CA GLN A 756 -9.63 -8.53 -47.43
C GLN A 756 -9.99 -9.95 -46.99
N SER A 757 -9.19 -10.85 -47.34
CA SER A 757 -9.39 -12.26 -46.95
C SER A 757 -8.75 -12.55 -45.58
N SER A 758 -7.69 -11.76 -45.31
CA SER A 758 -7.01 -11.89 -44.01
C SER A 758 -7.82 -11.19 -42.90
N MET A 759 -8.78 -10.30 -43.44
CA MET A 759 -9.60 -9.56 -42.46
C MET A 759 -10.88 -10.35 -42.15
N GLY A 760 -11.39 -11.11 -43.12
CA GLY A 760 -12.51 -12.06 -42.90
C GLY A 760 -12.09 -13.25 -42.02
N GLN A 761 -10.74 -13.56 -42.01
CA GLN A 761 -10.22 -14.70 -41.21
C GLN A 761 -9.88 -14.26 -39.79
N LEU A 762 -9.75 -12.92 -39.76
CA LEU A 762 -9.43 -12.35 -38.43
C LEU A 762 -10.74 -12.11 -37.64
N LYS A 763 -11.85 -11.87 -38.38
CA LYS A 763 -13.16 -11.70 -37.72
C LYS A 763 -13.72 -13.05 -37.27
N GLN A 764 -13.34 -14.05 -37.88
CA GLN A 764 -13.82 -15.40 -37.53
C GLN A 764 -12.94 -16.03 -36.43
N SER A 765 -11.69 -15.53 -36.31
CA SER A 765 -10.73 -16.01 -35.28
C SER A 765 -10.95 -15.32 -33.95
N VAL A 766 -11.68 -14.15 -34.12
CA VAL A 766 -11.95 -13.41 -32.87
C VAL A 766 -13.26 -13.97 -32.27
N HIS A 767 -14.20 -14.41 -33.12
CA HIS A 767 -15.45 -15.00 -32.61
C HIS A 767 -15.21 -16.43 -32.08
N SER A 768 -14.13 -17.09 -32.48
CA SER A 768 -13.77 -18.44 -32.02
C SER A 768 -12.92 -18.39 -30.73
N LEU A 769 -12.27 -17.23 -30.63
CA LEU A 769 -11.45 -17.02 -29.43
C LEU A 769 -12.34 -16.58 -28.26
N GLU A 770 -13.47 -15.96 -28.58
CA GLU A 770 -14.43 -15.60 -27.53
C GLU A 770 -15.24 -16.82 -27.07
N ALA A 771 -15.48 -17.73 -27.88
CA ALA A 771 -16.25 -18.99 -27.52
C ALA A 771 -15.37 -19.98 -26.78
N GLN A 772 -13.95 -19.91 -26.96
CA GLN A 772 -13.00 -20.86 -26.35
C GLN A 772 -12.57 -20.34 -24.98
N VAL A 773 -12.68 -18.99 -24.90
CA VAL A 773 -12.33 -18.39 -23.61
C VAL A 773 -13.54 -18.51 -22.66
N ARG A 774 -14.73 -18.54 -23.23
CA ARG A 774 -15.93 -18.74 -22.39
C ARG A 774 -16.05 -20.20 -21.94
N GLU A 775 -15.57 -21.10 -22.61
CA GLU A 775 -15.64 -22.55 -22.26
C GLU A 775 -14.55 -22.92 -21.26
N GLN A 776 -13.35 -22.23 -21.38
CA GLN A 776 -12.23 -22.51 -20.46
C GLN A 776 -12.45 -21.80 -19.11
N HIS A 777 -13.18 -20.79 -19.30
CA HIS A 777 -13.55 -20.12 -18.04
C HIS A 777 -14.62 -20.92 -17.29
N GLU A 778 -15.53 -21.64 -17.99
CA GLU A 778 -16.59 -22.45 -17.32
C GLU A 778 -16.01 -23.76 -16.75
N ASN A 779 -14.88 -24.23 -17.32
CA ASN A 779 -14.23 -25.47 -16.83
C ASN A 779 -13.32 -25.19 -15.63
N LEU A 780 -12.76 -24.04 -15.62
CA LEU A 780 -11.94 -23.62 -14.48
C LEU A 780 -12.83 -23.23 -13.29
N ARG A 781 -13.89 -22.79 -13.72
CA ARG A 781 -14.84 -22.49 -12.63
C ARG A 781 -15.39 -23.78 -12.02
N ASP A 782 -15.56 -24.85 -12.69
CA ASP A 782 -16.12 -26.13 -12.19
C ASP A 782 -15.08 -26.91 -11.38
N THR A 783 -13.81 -26.78 -11.73
CA THR A 783 -12.72 -27.48 -11.03
C THR A 783 -12.37 -26.76 -9.72
N ILE A 784 -12.46 -25.56 -9.78
CA ILE A 784 -12.24 -24.79 -8.53
C ILE A 784 -13.41 -25.05 -7.57
N GLN A 785 -14.47 -25.33 -8.19
CA GLN A 785 -15.64 -25.65 -7.34
C GLN A 785 -15.52 -27.05 -6.73
N ARG A 786 -14.87 -27.98 -7.27
CA ARG A 786 -14.70 -29.36 -6.74
C ARG A 786 -13.64 -29.38 -5.63
N TYR A 787 -12.63 -28.59 -5.79
CA TYR A 787 -11.58 -28.49 -4.75
C TYR A 787 -12.10 -27.71 -3.54
N CYS A 788 -12.91 -26.90 -3.91
CA CYS A 788 -13.54 -26.16 -2.80
C CYS A 788 -14.52 -27.07 -2.05
N ASN A 789 -15.07 -28.10 -2.71
CA ASN A 789 -16.02 -29.03 -2.08
C ASN A 789 -15.31 -30.02 -1.15
N VAL A 790 -14.07 -30.43 -1.43
CA VAL A 790 -13.31 -31.39 -0.60
C VAL A 790 -12.73 -30.66 0.62
N GLU A 791 -12.27 -29.55 0.46
CA GLU A 791 -11.83 -28.73 1.61
C GLU A 791 -13.03 -28.41 2.53
N GLN A 792 -14.11 -28.24 1.87
CA GLN A 792 -15.31 -27.96 2.69
C GLN A 792 -15.75 -29.22 3.45
N CYS A 793 -15.54 -30.43 2.90
CA CYS A 793 -15.90 -31.68 3.59
C CYS A 793 -14.99 -31.95 4.78
N GLY A 794 -13.71 -31.73 4.65
CA GLY A 794 -12.77 -31.86 5.77
C GLY A 794 -13.07 -30.88 6.90
N GLU A 795 -13.40 -29.74 6.55
CA GLU A 795 -13.76 -28.73 7.57
C GLU A 795 -15.07 -29.09 8.29
N ILE A 796 -16.02 -29.72 7.59
CA ILE A 796 -17.31 -30.08 8.20
C ILE A 796 -17.11 -31.21 9.21
N VAL A 797 -16.14 -32.17 9.01
CA VAL A 797 -15.89 -33.30 9.93
C VAL A 797 -15.21 -32.79 11.20
N ARG A 798 -14.32 -31.87 11.15
CA ARG A 798 -13.66 -31.30 12.34
C ARG A 798 -14.64 -30.46 13.17
N ARG A 799 -15.47 -29.82 12.42
CA ARG A 799 -16.48 -28.98 13.10
C ARG A 799 -17.54 -29.85 13.79
N VAL A 800 -17.84 -31.01 13.22
CA VAL A 800 -18.86 -31.89 13.84
C VAL A 800 -18.28 -32.51 15.11
N LEU A 801 -16.98 -32.89 15.18
CA LEU A 801 -16.35 -33.51 16.37
C LEU A 801 -16.23 -32.49 17.51
N ARG A 802 -15.92 -31.23 17.13
CA ARG A 802 -15.79 -30.19 18.17
C ARG A 802 -17.19 -29.78 18.69
N PHE A 803 -18.24 -29.83 17.79
CA PHE A 803 -19.62 -29.49 18.21
C PHE A 803 -20.16 -30.57 19.15
N GLN A 804 -19.85 -31.76 18.98
CA GLN A 804 -20.34 -32.87 19.84
C GLN A 804 -19.71 -32.77 21.25
N GLN A 805 -18.49 -32.43 21.37
CA GLN A 805 -17.81 -32.29 22.69
C GLN A 805 -18.39 -31.11 23.46
N LEU A 806 -18.63 -30.05 22.75
CA LEU A 806 -19.12 -28.83 23.43
C LEU A 806 -20.60 -28.98 23.80
N SER A 807 -21.37 -29.64 22.89
CA SER A 807 -22.80 -29.83 23.19
C SER A 807 -23.00 -30.77 24.39
N ASP A 808 -22.20 -31.74 24.60
CA ASP A 808 -22.30 -32.64 25.77
C ASP A 808 -21.95 -31.90 27.07
N ARG A 809 -21.07 -31.03 26.98
CA ARG A 809 -20.69 -30.22 28.17
C ARG A 809 -21.80 -29.24 28.54
N VAL A 810 -22.40 -28.55 27.50
CA VAL A 810 -23.44 -27.53 27.76
C VAL A 810 -24.71 -28.22 28.26
N LEU A 811 -25.03 -29.33 27.71
CA LEU A 811 -26.30 -29.99 28.06
C LEU A 811 -26.15 -30.78 29.36
N GLY A 812 -24.95 -31.03 29.89
CA GLY A 812 -24.67 -31.74 31.15
C GLY A 812 -24.52 -30.74 32.31
N SER A 813 -24.84 -29.33 32.05
CA SER A 813 -24.60 -28.31 33.09
C SER A 813 -25.85 -28.19 33.99
N GLU A 814 -25.66 -27.86 35.35
CA GLU A 814 -26.71 -27.69 36.38
C GLU A 814 -27.65 -26.53 36.01
N LEU A 815 -27.31 -25.69 34.93
CA LEU A 815 -28.12 -24.56 34.42
C LEU A 815 -29.23 -25.05 33.50
N ASN A 816 -29.11 -26.33 33.05
CA ASN A 816 -30.09 -26.97 32.15
C ASN A 816 -31.27 -27.51 32.95
N HIS A 817 -31.22 -27.69 34.38
CA HIS A 817 -32.29 -28.30 35.21
C HIS A 817 -33.03 -27.19 35.97
N VAL A 818 -32.94 -25.87 35.49
CA VAL A 818 -33.68 -24.88 36.31
C VAL A 818 -34.98 -24.52 35.58
N ASP A 819 -36.06 -25.40 35.56
CA ASP A 819 -37.47 -25.19 35.21
C ASP A 819 -37.97 -23.81 35.66
N THR A 820 -38.12 -22.81 34.74
CA THR A 820 -39.00 -21.65 34.55
C THR A 820 -40.47 -22.03 34.77
N SER A 821 -40.98 -22.19 36.05
CA SER A 821 -42.40 -21.86 36.28
C SER A 821 -42.52 -20.52 37.03
N ALA A 822 -42.71 -19.37 36.34
CA ALA A 822 -43.66 -18.25 36.56
C ALA A 822 -44.75 -18.63 37.58
N THR A 823 -44.50 -18.44 38.93
CA THR A 823 -45.47 -17.80 39.86
C THR A 823 -44.83 -17.69 41.25
N GLY A 824 -44.25 -16.44 41.54
CA GLY A 824 -44.46 -15.74 42.83
C GLY A 824 -44.33 -16.68 44.04
N GLY A 825 -43.10 -17.03 44.48
CA GLY A 825 -42.89 -17.37 45.91
C GLY A 825 -41.48 -17.93 46.11
N VAL A 826 -40.59 -17.08 46.73
CA VAL A 826 -39.40 -17.28 47.60
C VAL A 826 -39.21 -18.77 47.91
N VAL A 827 -38.59 -19.56 46.93
CA VAL A 827 -38.10 -20.89 47.35
C VAL A 827 -36.57 -20.83 47.46
N GLU A 828 -36.01 -20.65 48.70
CA GLU A 828 -34.79 -21.14 49.40
C GLU A 828 -34.45 -22.57 49.00
N SER A 829 -33.70 -22.71 47.79
CA SER A 829 -33.04 -24.03 47.62
C SER A 829 -31.53 -23.84 47.42
N GLY A 830 -30.69 -24.02 48.55
CA GLY A 830 -29.49 -24.86 48.79
C GLY A 830 -28.33 -24.46 47.88
N GLY A 831 -27.59 -23.45 48.28
CA GLY A 831 -26.23 -22.97 48.63
C GLY A 831 -25.24 -23.18 47.49
N ILE A 832 -25.51 -22.46 46.31
CA ILE A 832 -24.26 -22.18 45.54
C ILE A 832 -23.96 -20.69 45.65
N SER A 833 -22.93 -20.25 46.42
CA SER A 833 -22.39 -18.88 46.53
C SER A 833 -22.52 -18.12 45.21
N GLY A 834 -23.44 -17.06 45.05
CA GLY A 834 -23.57 -16.04 43.97
C GLY A 834 -22.34 -16.01 43.05
N ASP A 835 -21.16 -16.42 43.45
CA ASP A 835 -19.91 -16.36 42.65
C ASP A 835 -19.71 -17.66 41.85
N ALA A 836 -20.24 -18.82 42.37
CA ALA A 836 -20.12 -20.13 41.68
C ALA A 836 -21.13 -20.24 40.54
N ARG A 837 -22.26 -19.62 40.72
CA ARG A 837 -23.28 -19.60 39.64
C ARG A 837 -22.85 -18.67 38.50
N GLN A 838 -22.18 -17.65 38.73
CA GLN A 838 -21.66 -16.71 37.72
C GLN A 838 -20.50 -17.34 36.93
N SER A 839 -19.65 -17.99 37.55
CA SER A 839 -18.51 -18.67 36.88
C SER A 839 -19.01 -19.80 35.98
N GLU A 840 -20.10 -20.44 36.46
CA GLU A 840 -20.70 -21.50 35.63
C GLU A 840 -21.42 -20.90 34.41
N MET A 841 -22.07 -19.72 34.53
CA MET A 841 -22.72 -19.00 33.40
C MET A 841 -21.67 -18.52 32.40
N ALA A 842 -20.50 -18.09 32.84
CA ALA A 842 -19.43 -17.62 31.93
C ALA A 842 -18.83 -18.80 31.14
N SER A 843 -18.66 -19.89 31.84
CA SER A 843 -18.07 -21.06 31.17
C SER A 843 -19.06 -21.63 30.13
N VAL A 844 -20.36 -21.72 30.46
CA VAL A 844 -21.38 -22.25 29.52
C VAL A 844 -21.58 -21.25 28.37
N ALA A 845 -21.54 -19.98 28.65
CA ALA A 845 -21.63 -18.94 27.60
C ALA A 845 -20.48 -19.05 26.59
N LEU A 846 -19.22 -19.40 26.98
CA LEU A 846 -18.07 -19.58 26.06
C LEU A 846 -18.25 -20.82 25.19
N ALA A 847 -18.85 -21.84 25.89
CA ALA A 847 -19.06 -23.09 25.12
C ALA A 847 -20.19 -22.91 24.10
N ILE A 848 -21.19 -22.13 24.47
CA ILE A 848 -22.33 -21.87 23.54
C ILE A 848 -21.85 -20.98 22.39
N ARG A 849 -21.03 -20.02 22.68
CA ARG A 849 -20.47 -19.16 21.63
C ARG A 849 -19.62 -19.96 20.63
N GLU A 850 -18.88 -20.73 21.16
CA GLU A 850 -18.05 -21.55 20.26
C GLU A 850 -18.92 -22.49 19.40
N MET A 851 -20.00 -23.00 20.01
CA MET A 851 -20.92 -23.88 19.26
C MET A 851 -21.68 -23.08 18.19
N GLU A 852 -22.16 -21.88 18.57
CA GLU A 852 -22.85 -21.00 17.58
C GLU A 852 -21.91 -20.61 16.44
N MET A 853 -20.58 -20.44 16.76
CA MET A 853 -19.62 -20.09 15.68
C MET A 853 -19.41 -21.28 14.74
N LEU A 854 -19.56 -22.49 15.35
CA LEU A 854 -19.33 -23.69 14.52
C LEU A 854 -20.56 -23.98 13.65
N VAL A 855 -21.83 -23.40 14.03
CA VAL A 855 -23.09 -23.76 13.34
C VAL A 855 -23.53 -22.60 12.44
N GLN A 856 -22.75 -21.54 12.20
CA GLN A 856 -23.07 -20.35 11.37
C GLN A 856 -23.28 -20.75 9.91
N ASP A 857 -22.92 -22.06 9.58
CA ASP A 857 -23.12 -22.55 8.21
C ASP A 857 -24.41 -23.39 8.15
N GLU A 858 -25.62 -22.94 7.43
CA GLU A 858 -26.98 -23.55 7.38
C GLU A 858 -26.90 -25.02 6.94
N SER A 859 -25.87 -25.45 6.20
CA SER A 859 -25.67 -26.83 5.70
C SER A 859 -25.10 -27.73 6.78
N PHE A 860 -24.40 -27.14 7.76
CA PHE A 860 -23.82 -27.88 8.90
C PHE A 860 -24.90 -28.19 9.95
N GLU A 861 -25.92 -27.32 10.06
CA GLU A 861 -27.04 -27.50 11.01
C GLU A 861 -27.91 -28.70 10.62
N GLU A 862 -27.94 -29.02 9.33
CA GLU A 862 -28.84 -30.05 8.80
C GLU A 862 -28.25 -31.45 9.01
N LEU A 863 -26.99 -31.47 9.49
CA LEU A 863 -26.38 -32.79 9.76
C LEU A 863 -27.04 -33.45 10.98
N SER A 864 -27.48 -34.62 10.74
CA SER A 864 -28.30 -35.36 11.73
C SER A 864 -27.68 -35.29 13.12
N VAL A 865 -26.36 -35.26 13.31
CA VAL A 865 -25.66 -35.27 14.61
C VAL A 865 -25.74 -33.88 15.26
N VAL A 866 -25.76 -32.83 14.48
CA VAL A 866 -25.86 -31.43 14.97
C VAL A 866 -27.33 -31.06 15.17
N ARG A 867 -28.23 -31.53 14.31
CA ARG A 867 -29.66 -31.20 14.36
C ARG A 867 -30.30 -31.79 15.63
N ALA A 868 -29.80 -32.87 16.08
CA ALA A 868 -30.41 -33.54 17.25
C ALA A 868 -30.13 -32.77 18.53
N LYS A 869 -29.05 -31.98 18.65
CA LYS A 869 -28.63 -31.38 19.95
C LYS A 869 -28.77 -29.87 19.90
N LEU A 870 -29.04 -29.28 18.79
CA LEU A 870 -29.01 -27.82 18.55
C LEU A 870 -30.22 -27.15 19.22
N PRO A 871 -31.48 -27.75 19.14
CA PRO A 871 -32.62 -27.06 19.77
C PRO A 871 -32.42 -26.93 21.30
N ALA A 872 -31.88 -27.92 21.91
CA ALA A 872 -31.67 -27.86 23.38
C ALA A 872 -30.59 -26.82 23.73
N THR A 873 -29.55 -26.68 22.94
CA THR A 873 -28.45 -25.72 23.18
C THR A 873 -28.94 -24.29 22.91
N ARG A 874 -29.84 -24.08 21.86
CA ARG A 874 -30.34 -22.72 21.56
C ARG A 874 -31.33 -22.27 22.63
N LYS A 875 -32.13 -23.31 22.99
CA LYS A 875 -33.06 -22.96 24.08
C LYS A 875 -32.32 -22.50 25.34
N LEU A 876 -31.26 -23.11 25.73
CA LEU A 876 -30.45 -22.70 26.89
C LEU A 876 -29.77 -21.34 26.64
N SER A 877 -29.26 -21.11 25.43
CA SER A 877 -28.64 -19.81 25.08
C SER A 877 -29.66 -18.66 25.20
N THR A 878 -30.94 -18.94 24.74
CA THR A 878 -31.97 -17.87 24.80
C THR A 878 -32.34 -17.59 26.27
N ASN A 879 -32.47 -18.63 27.00
CA ASN A 879 -32.82 -18.42 28.42
C ASN A 879 -31.71 -17.66 29.16
N LEU A 880 -30.50 -18.01 28.80
CA LEU A 880 -29.36 -17.33 29.45
C LEU A 880 -29.27 -15.87 29.01
N LYS A 881 -29.51 -15.58 27.74
CA LYS A 881 -29.49 -14.18 27.26
C LYS A 881 -30.61 -13.37 27.91
N ARG A 882 -31.75 -14.03 28.01
CA ARG A 882 -32.89 -13.32 28.64
C ARG A 882 -32.57 -12.97 30.10
N GLU A 883 -32.05 -13.89 30.82
CA GLU A 883 -31.73 -13.65 32.25
C GLU A 883 -30.64 -12.58 32.40
N VAL A 884 -29.59 -12.57 31.52
CA VAL A 884 -28.44 -11.64 31.67
C VAL A 884 -28.87 -10.24 31.19
N ARG A 885 -29.83 -10.20 30.19
CA ARG A 885 -30.31 -8.87 29.73
C ARG A 885 -31.14 -8.20 30.83
N ALA A 886 -31.92 -9.06 31.51
CA ALA A 886 -32.70 -8.48 32.62
C ALA A 886 -31.78 -7.92 33.72
N THR A 887 -30.68 -8.59 33.96
CA THR A 887 -29.72 -8.12 34.96
C THR A 887 -29.02 -6.83 34.49
N LEU A 888 -28.76 -6.77 33.17
CA LEU A 888 -28.11 -5.56 32.63
C LEU A 888 -29.05 -4.36 32.72
N ARG A 889 -30.33 -4.61 32.45
CA ARG A 889 -31.30 -3.50 32.51
C ARG A 889 -31.44 -2.97 33.95
N THR A 890 -31.56 -3.90 34.86
CA THR A 890 -31.69 -3.48 36.27
C THR A 890 -30.42 -2.77 36.75
N GLY A 891 -29.24 -3.29 36.24
CA GLY A 891 -27.95 -2.65 36.61
C GLY A 891 -27.83 -1.22 36.06
N ILE A 892 -28.36 -0.97 34.82
CA ILE A 892 -28.26 0.38 34.19
C ILE A 892 -29.22 1.32 34.91
N GLN A 893 -30.40 0.81 35.34
CA GLN A 893 -31.41 1.66 35.99
C GLN A 893 -30.96 2.05 37.40
N ASN A 894 -30.18 1.12 37.99
CA ASN A 894 -29.77 1.42 39.39
C ASN A 894 -28.37 2.02 39.43
N LEU A 895 -27.80 2.24 38.21
CA LEU A 895 -26.44 2.80 38.07
C LEU A 895 -25.41 1.96 38.84
N SER A 896 -25.71 0.51 38.95
CA SER A 896 -24.75 -0.42 39.59
C SER A 896 -23.68 -0.86 38.57
N GLN A 897 -22.40 -0.55 38.82
CA GLN A 897 -21.32 -0.87 37.87
C GLN A 897 -20.99 -2.38 37.91
N ALA A 898 -21.13 -2.91 39.12
CA ALA A 898 -20.81 -4.35 39.29
C ALA A 898 -21.79 -5.23 38.52
N ASP A 899 -23.08 -4.88 38.61
CA ASP A 899 -24.12 -5.69 37.92
C ASP A 899 -24.03 -5.51 36.39
N VAL A 900 -23.64 -4.27 35.96
CA VAL A 900 -23.47 -3.97 34.52
C VAL A 900 -22.21 -4.66 33.99
N GLY A 901 -21.18 -4.69 34.85
CA GLY A 901 -19.91 -5.35 34.44
C GLY A 901 -20.09 -6.86 34.30
N ASP A 902 -20.84 -7.45 35.24
CA ASP A 902 -21.00 -8.92 35.21
C ASP A 902 -21.89 -9.34 34.03
N ALA A 903 -22.91 -8.61 33.77
CA ALA A 903 -23.83 -8.92 32.66
C ALA A 903 -23.15 -8.71 31.30
N LEU A 904 -22.30 -7.62 31.19
CA LEU A 904 -21.62 -7.32 29.90
C LEU A 904 -20.55 -8.38 29.59
N GLN A 905 -19.91 -8.90 30.67
CA GLN A 905 -18.90 -9.95 30.44
C GLN A 905 -19.55 -11.23 29.90
N ILE A 906 -20.68 -11.62 30.45
CA ILE A 906 -21.36 -12.86 29.99
C ILE A 906 -21.93 -12.64 28.58
N LEU A 907 -22.47 -11.46 28.33
CA LEU A 907 -22.98 -11.15 26.98
C LEU A 907 -21.85 -11.12 25.95
N PHE A 908 -20.63 -10.71 26.44
CA PHE A 908 -19.45 -10.77 25.52
C PHE A 908 -19.13 -12.22 25.15
N TYR A 909 -19.26 -13.09 26.17
CA TYR A 909 -18.96 -14.50 25.86
C TYR A 909 -20.04 -15.11 24.96
N LEU A 910 -21.25 -14.54 24.99
CA LEU A 910 -22.36 -15.10 24.20
C LEU A 910 -22.40 -14.46 22.81
N GLY A 911 -21.44 -13.49 22.58
CA GLY A 911 -21.36 -12.83 21.26
C GLY A 911 -22.51 -11.82 21.07
N ASP A 912 -23.19 -11.36 22.12
CA ASP A 912 -24.35 -10.45 22.00
C ASP A 912 -24.06 -9.12 22.70
N LEU A 913 -22.83 -8.79 22.87
CA LEU A 913 -22.46 -7.59 23.64
C LEU A 913 -22.88 -6.32 22.89
N ALA A 914 -22.53 -6.16 21.57
CA ALA A 914 -22.81 -4.90 20.83
C ALA A 914 -24.31 -4.71 20.63
N THR A 915 -25.00 -5.83 20.28
CA THR A 915 -26.45 -5.72 20.00
C THR A 915 -27.22 -5.36 21.28
N THR A 916 -26.85 -5.99 22.31
CA THR A 916 -27.62 -5.78 23.56
C THR A 916 -27.27 -4.41 24.18
N ALA A 917 -25.96 -4.01 24.12
CA ALA A 917 -25.58 -2.67 24.65
C ALA A 917 -26.27 -1.56 23.87
N GLN A 918 -26.36 -1.70 22.50
CA GLN A 918 -27.02 -0.67 21.68
C GLN A 918 -28.55 -0.71 21.91
N ALA A 919 -29.08 -1.98 22.06
CA ALA A 919 -30.53 -2.09 22.32
C ALA A 919 -30.88 -1.45 23.67
N SER A 920 -29.96 -1.59 24.56
CA SER A 920 -30.22 -0.98 25.88
C SER A 920 -30.27 0.54 25.79
N VAL A 921 -29.36 1.14 24.94
CA VAL A 921 -29.41 2.61 24.77
C VAL A 921 -30.70 3.00 24.04
N ASN A 922 -31.14 2.18 23.10
CA ASN A 922 -32.41 2.47 22.39
C ASN A 922 -33.59 2.38 23.35
N ASP A 923 -33.54 1.30 24.23
CA ASP A 923 -34.63 1.19 25.23
C ASP A 923 -34.71 2.45 26.11
N VAL A 924 -33.50 2.92 26.42
CA VAL A 924 -33.50 4.15 27.25
C VAL A 924 -34.07 5.33 26.44
N ILE A 925 -33.72 5.45 25.13
CA ILE A 925 -34.21 6.55 24.27
C ILE A 925 -35.75 6.43 24.15
N GLN A 926 -36.24 5.17 23.95
CA GLN A 926 -37.70 4.99 23.84
C GLN A 926 -38.40 5.39 25.15
N ASP A 927 -37.72 5.01 26.23
CA ASP A 927 -38.31 5.43 27.51
C ASP A 927 -38.36 6.95 27.65
N VAL A 928 -37.29 7.64 27.13
CA VAL A 928 -37.29 9.12 27.18
C VAL A 928 -38.42 9.66 26.29
N GLU A 929 -38.58 9.12 25.15
CA GLU A 929 -39.63 9.59 24.22
C GLU A 929 -41.03 9.39 24.85
N ARG A 930 -41.23 8.20 25.37
CA ARG A 930 -42.55 7.92 25.97
C ARG A 930 -42.84 8.84 27.15
N LYS A 931 -41.81 8.98 28.09
CA LYS A 931 -42.05 9.77 29.31
C LYS A 931 -42.12 11.27 29.00
N CYS A 932 -41.33 11.72 27.99
CA CYS A 932 -41.35 13.16 27.67
C CYS A 932 -42.62 13.50 26.86
N THR A 933 -43.07 12.61 25.98
CA THR A 933 -44.31 12.84 25.21
C THR A 933 -45.51 12.87 26.15
N ALA A 934 -45.44 11.94 27.08
CA ALA A 934 -46.54 11.93 28.07
C ALA A 934 -46.53 13.20 28.93
N ALA A 935 -45.29 13.66 29.20
CA ALA A 935 -45.17 14.83 30.12
C ALA A 935 -45.61 16.12 29.40
N ILE A 936 -45.49 16.26 28.01
CA ILE A 936 -45.72 17.56 27.34
C ILE A 936 -46.96 17.44 26.47
N SER A 937 -47.96 16.59 26.86
CA SER A 937 -49.24 16.42 26.14
C SER A 937 -50.19 17.58 26.47
N GLU A 938 -50.87 18.02 25.39
CA GLU A 938 -51.73 19.22 25.52
C GLU A 938 -52.80 19.00 26.60
N LYS A 939 -53.23 17.79 26.85
CA LYS A 939 -54.28 17.47 27.84
C LYS A 939 -53.79 17.73 29.27
N LYS A 940 -52.50 17.59 29.59
CA LYS A 940 -51.90 17.82 30.93
C LYS A 940 -51.61 19.31 31.15
N LEU A 941 -51.72 20.04 29.95
CA LEU A 941 -51.35 21.47 30.00
C LEU A 941 -52.59 22.35 30.02
N VAL A 942 -53.82 21.64 29.78
CA VAL A 942 -55.08 22.40 29.79
C VAL A 942 -56.03 21.76 30.82
N ARG A 943 -56.57 22.60 31.74
CA ARG A 943 -57.58 22.02 32.67
C ARG A 943 -58.99 22.19 32.07
N SER A 944 -59.81 21.09 31.77
CA SER A 944 -61.23 21.21 31.39
C SER A 944 -62.09 21.62 32.60
N GLY A 945 -62.42 22.95 32.77
CA GLY A 945 -63.47 23.43 33.69
C GLY A 945 -64.35 22.29 34.22
N GLY A 946 -63.96 21.37 35.10
CA GLY A 946 -64.76 20.49 35.99
C GLY A 946 -66.15 21.07 36.28
N ASN A 947 -67.34 20.62 35.54
CA ASN A 947 -68.66 20.29 36.11
C ASN A 947 -68.68 20.36 37.64
N ASN A 948 -68.71 21.59 38.26
CA ASN A 948 -69.46 21.78 39.53
C ASN A 948 -70.97 21.79 39.26
N SER A 949 -71.72 20.63 39.14
CA SER A 949 -73.18 20.49 39.40
C SER A 949 -73.45 20.45 40.91
N ASN A 950 -73.70 21.64 41.54
CA ASN A 950 -74.90 21.67 42.41
C ASN A 950 -75.51 23.07 42.40
N GLY A 951 -76.50 23.23 41.47
CA GLY A 951 -77.88 23.54 41.91
C GLY A 951 -78.21 25.02 41.70
N ILE A 952 -78.89 25.34 40.58
CA ILE A 952 -80.28 25.71 40.28
C ILE A 952 -80.47 27.21 40.51
N ASP A 953 -80.69 27.91 39.39
CA ASP A 953 -81.95 28.62 39.05
C ASP A 953 -81.65 29.72 38.02
N PRO A 954 -82.49 29.78 37.00
CA PRO A 954 -82.74 30.30 35.64
C PRO A 954 -83.52 31.63 35.66
N SER A 955 -82.75 32.72 35.31
CA SER A 955 -83.51 33.74 34.54
C SER A 955 -82.61 34.94 34.26
N ASN A 956 -81.97 34.96 33.01
CA ASN A 956 -82.02 36.22 32.22
C ASN A 956 -80.82 36.25 31.25
N GLY A 957 -81.01 35.83 29.93
CA GLY A 957 -80.83 36.45 28.60
C GLY A 957 -79.45 36.09 28.01
N PRO A 958 -79.29 35.64 26.69
CA PRO A 958 -78.19 34.99 25.96
C PRO A 958 -76.99 35.92 25.78
N SER A 959 -75.95 35.85 26.73
CA SER A 959 -74.65 36.36 26.19
C SER A 959 -73.69 35.19 25.96
N SER A 960 -73.65 34.58 24.79
CA SER A 960 -72.53 33.99 24.01
C SER A 960 -71.17 34.34 24.63
N THR A 961 -70.76 33.57 25.76
CA THR A 961 -69.31 33.68 26.09
C THR A 961 -68.67 32.30 25.97
N SER A 962 -68.14 31.87 24.78
CA SER A 962 -66.98 31.04 24.39
C SER A 962 -66.26 30.46 25.62
N SER A 963 -66.76 29.35 26.30
CA SER A 963 -66.08 28.32 27.12
C SER A 963 -64.57 28.30 26.85
N GLY A 964 -63.70 29.26 27.38
CA GLY A 964 -62.23 29.43 27.24
C GLY A 964 -61.47 28.50 28.20
N SER A 965 -61.03 27.25 27.83
CA SER A 965 -59.90 26.45 28.35
C SER A 965 -58.87 27.34 29.06
N ILE A 966 -58.72 27.21 30.53
CA ILE A 966 -57.80 28.03 31.35
C ILE A 966 -56.47 27.28 31.50
N VAL A 967 -55.29 27.88 31.01
CA VAL A 967 -53.92 27.34 31.11
C VAL A 967 -53.19 28.10 32.24
N GLN A 968 -52.82 27.32 33.40
CA GLN A 968 -52.05 27.96 34.50
C GLN A 968 -50.54 27.84 34.24
N LYS A 969 -49.81 28.97 34.41
CA LYS A 969 -48.34 29.07 34.19
C LYS A 969 -47.58 28.06 35.06
N ALA A 970 -48.05 27.70 36.30
CA ALA A 970 -47.35 26.78 37.23
C ALA A 970 -47.40 25.34 36.70
N ASP A 971 -48.45 24.98 36.10
CA ASP A 971 -48.62 23.60 35.57
C ASP A 971 -47.77 23.39 34.31
N VAL A 972 -47.64 24.41 33.50
CA VAL A 972 -46.79 24.34 32.30
C VAL A 972 -45.32 24.28 32.70
N TRP A 973 -45.03 24.95 33.76
CA TRP A 973 -43.63 24.93 34.20
C TRP A 973 -43.28 23.57 34.82
N LYS A 974 -44.12 22.99 35.65
CA LYS A 974 -43.86 21.66 36.23
C LYS A 974 -43.67 20.60 35.14
N VAL A 975 -44.43 20.73 34.10
CA VAL A 975 -44.30 19.76 32.98
C VAL A 975 -42.95 19.95 32.28
N LEU A 976 -42.55 21.17 32.11
CA LEU A 976 -41.24 21.45 31.46
C LEU A 976 -40.08 20.96 32.32
N GLN A 977 -40.24 21.01 33.66
CA GLN A 977 -39.19 20.49 34.56
C GLN A 977 -39.11 18.96 34.47
N ASP A 978 -40.26 18.38 34.32
CA ASP A 978 -40.31 16.91 34.23
C ASP A 978 -39.58 16.42 32.97
N VAL A 979 -39.70 17.19 31.90
CA VAL A 979 -39.02 16.78 30.64
C VAL A 979 -37.49 16.87 30.83
N PHE A 980 -36.99 17.91 31.52
CA PHE A 980 -35.53 18.05 31.70
C PHE A 980 -35.03 17.06 32.77
N ASP A 981 -35.91 16.67 33.73
CA ASP A 981 -35.49 15.67 34.74
C ASP A 981 -35.38 14.28 34.11
N VAL A 982 -36.35 14.00 33.26
CA VAL A 982 -36.29 12.69 32.57
C VAL A 982 -35.05 12.62 31.68
N THR A 983 -34.72 13.72 31.01
CA THR A 983 -33.51 13.75 30.15
C THR A 983 -32.24 13.62 30.99
N ARG A 984 -32.26 14.19 32.17
CA ARG A 984 -31.07 14.14 33.05
C ARG A 984 -30.86 12.70 33.57
N VAL A 985 -31.88 12.05 34.14
CA VAL A 985 -31.76 10.71 34.77
C VAL A 985 -31.29 9.70 33.71
N HIS A 986 -31.80 9.78 32.58
CA HIS A 986 -31.51 8.75 31.56
C HIS A 986 -30.17 9.05 30.87
N ALA A 987 -29.78 10.37 30.85
CA ALA A 987 -28.40 10.69 30.40
C ALA A 987 -27.36 10.08 31.32
N LEU A 988 -27.61 9.96 32.61
CA LEU A 988 -26.66 9.35 33.57
C LEU A 988 -26.63 7.83 33.42
N GLN A 989 -27.77 7.26 33.06
CA GLN A 989 -27.81 5.79 32.85
C GLN A 989 -26.95 5.38 31.65
N VAL A 990 -27.05 6.17 30.55
CA VAL A 990 -26.27 5.80 29.36
C VAL A 990 -24.79 6.14 29.59
N TRP A 991 -24.55 7.18 30.32
CA TRP A 991 -23.14 7.52 30.67
C TRP A 991 -22.52 6.41 31.54
N ASN A 992 -23.31 5.86 32.55
CA ASN A 992 -22.81 4.77 33.43
C ASN A 992 -22.49 3.51 32.61
N LEU A 993 -23.32 3.18 31.70
CA LEU A 993 -23.06 2.04 30.80
C LEU A 993 -21.78 2.25 29.99
N GLN A 994 -21.64 3.47 29.35
CA GLN A 994 -20.42 3.77 28.58
C GLN A 994 -19.16 3.71 29.47
N ARG A 995 -19.32 4.11 30.62
CA ARG A 995 -18.17 4.11 31.55
C ARG A 995 -17.71 2.68 31.85
N VAL A 996 -18.64 1.82 32.18
CA VAL A 996 -18.27 0.41 32.50
C VAL A 996 -17.69 -0.25 31.25
N LEU A 997 -18.20 0.02 30.06
CA LEU A 997 -17.68 -0.54 28.80
C LEU A 997 -16.25 -0.05 28.53
N LEU A 998 -15.97 1.16 28.91
CA LEU A 998 -14.60 1.71 28.70
C LEU A 998 -13.61 1.07 29.66
N LYS A 999 -14.11 0.55 30.83
CA LYS A 999 -13.19 0.00 31.85
C LYS A 999 -12.93 -1.49 31.60
N MET A 1000 -13.74 -2.05 30.81
CA MET A 1000 -13.57 -3.50 30.60
C MET A 1000 -12.80 -3.75 29.31
N VAL A 1001 -11.89 -4.93 29.37
CA VAL A 1001 -11.01 -5.17 28.19
C VAL A 1001 -11.09 -6.66 27.83
N ASP A 1002 -11.17 -6.74 26.53
CA ASP A 1002 -11.07 -8.13 26.04
C ASP A 1002 -9.68 -8.72 26.35
N PRO A 1003 -9.61 -9.76 27.13
CA PRO A 1003 -8.33 -10.34 27.57
C PRO A 1003 -7.52 -10.89 26.40
N ALA A 1004 -8.09 -11.27 25.24
CA ALA A 1004 -7.38 -11.86 24.09
C ALA A 1004 -6.86 -10.76 23.14
N SER A 1005 -7.63 -9.70 22.92
CA SER A 1005 -7.25 -8.69 21.90
C SER A 1005 -6.73 -7.42 22.58
N GLY A 1006 -6.92 -7.39 23.97
CA GLY A 1006 -6.48 -6.17 24.69
C GLY A 1006 -7.35 -4.96 24.34
N LYS A 1007 -8.55 -5.15 23.54
CA LYS A 1007 -9.41 -4.02 23.13
C LYS A 1007 -10.50 -3.79 24.20
N LYS A 1008 -10.78 -2.48 24.47
CA LYS A 1008 -11.88 -2.15 25.41
C LYS A 1008 -13.24 -2.57 24.83
N TYR A 1009 -14.18 -3.01 25.72
CA TYR A 1009 -15.52 -3.43 25.25
C TYR A 1009 -16.20 -2.29 24.49
N LEU A 1010 -15.92 -1.08 24.91
CA LEU A 1010 -16.53 0.08 24.22
C LEU A 1010 -16.13 0.12 22.75
N ASP A 1011 -14.97 -0.27 22.37
CA ASP A 1011 -14.52 -0.24 20.96
C ASP A 1011 -15.20 -1.34 20.14
N LEU A 1012 -15.67 -2.32 20.91
CA LEU A 1012 -16.34 -3.42 20.18
C LEU A 1012 -17.81 -3.08 19.94
N VAL A 1013 -18.38 -2.16 20.74
CA VAL A 1013 -19.82 -1.83 20.66
C VAL A 1013 -20.02 -0.65 19.71
N LEU A 1014 -19.01 0.18 19.50
CA LEU A 1014 -19.23 1.41 18.71
C LEU A 1014 -19.02 1.14 17.23
N GLU A 1015 -19.86 1.70 16.36
CA GLU A 1015 -19.64 1.67 14.90
C GLU A 1015 -18.54 2.66 14.49
N PRO A 1016 -17.64 2.36 13.38
CA PRO A 1016 -16.42 3.07 12.95
C PRO A 1016 -16.67 4.58 12.81
N ASP A 1017 -17.94 5.09 12.81
CA ASP A 1017 -18.18 6.55 12.63
C ASP A 1017 -18.95 7.11 13.82
N GLU A 1018 -19.14 6.18 14.80
CA GLU A 1018 -19.87 6.68 15.98
C GLU A 1018 -18.91 7.18 17.07
N PRO A 1019 -19.05 8.59 17.42
CA PRO A 1019 -18.10 9.24 18.35
C PRO A 1019 -18.19 8.64 19.76
N SER A 1020 -19.35 8.33 20.33
CA SER A 1020 -19.57 7.63 21.62
C SER A 1020 -21.04 7.23 21.73
N LEU A 1021 -21.26 6.24 22.63
CA LEU A 1021 -22.66 5.79 22.85
C LEU A 1021 -23.50 6.94 23.43
N PHE A 1022 -22.86 7.72 24.24
CA PHE A 1022 -23.59 8.84 24.83
C PHE A 1022 -23.90 9.92 23.78
N ALA A 1023 -22.97 10.19 22.91
CA ALA A 1023 -23.19 11.26 21.91
C ALA A 1023 -24.39 10.90 21.02
N THR A 1024 -24.52 9.61 20.67
CA THR A 1024 -25.66 9.18 19.85
C THR A 1024 -26.97 9.32 20.64
N PHE A 1025 -26.92 8.80 21.86
CA PHE A 1025 -28.12 8.97 22.71
C PHE A 1025 -28.47 10.45 22.86
N TRP A 1026 -27.41 11.25 23.10
CA TRP A 1026 -27.68 12.67 23.41
C TRP A 1026 -28.19 13.40 22.18
N GLU A 1027 -27.75 13.11 21.06
CA GLU A 1027 -28.22 13.77 19.83
C GLU A 1027 -29.67 13.39 19.53
N VAL A 1028 -30.00 12.07 19.64
CA VAL A 1028 -31.36 11.62 19.31
C VAL A 1028 -32.34 12.15 20.36
N THR A 1029 -31.97 12.02 21.60
CA THR A 1029 -32.85 12.55 22.66
C THR A 1029 -33.12 14.05 22.46
N CYS A 1030 -32.07 14.85 22.13
CA CYS A 1030 -32.29 16.31 21.94
C CYS A 1030 -33.14 16.56 20.69
N ALA A 1031 -33.05 15.73 19.73
CA ALA A 1031 -33.94 15.87 18.54
C ALA A 1031 -35.40 15.57 18.91
N ILE A 1032 -35.54 14.43 19.72
CA ILE A 1032 -36.92 14.12 20.16
C ILE A 1032 -37.51 15.30 20.94
N VAL A 1033 -36.67 15.83 21.81
CA VAL A 1033 -37.16 16.97 22.62
C VAL A 1033 -37.46 18.16 21.71
N ARG A 1034 -36.65 18.39 20.71
CA ARG A 1034 -36.92 19.51 19.76
C ARG A 1034 -38.25 19.31 19.05
N GLU A 1035 -38.46 18.08 18.59
CA GLU A 1035 -39.72 17.80 17.87
C GLU A 1035 -40.93 17.97 18.80
N LEU A 1036 -40.71 17.53 20.02
CA LEU A 1036 -41.84 17.67 20.97
C LEU A 1036 -42.16 19.15 21.21
N PHE A 1037 -41.12 19.97 21.34
CA PHE A 1037 -41.40 21.40 21.57
C PHE A 1037 -41.94 22.06 20.30
N ALA A 1038 -41.54 21.61 19.15
CA ALA A 1038 -42.11 22.14 17.89
C ALA A 1038 -43.60 21.81 17.79
N SER A 1039 -43.93 20.59 18.25
CA SER A 1039 -45.35 20.19 18.15
C SER A 1039 -46.23 21.05 19.07
N THR A 1040 -45.58 21.59 20.12
CA THR A 1040 -46.40 22.40 21.05
C THR A 1040 -46.86 23.70 20.38
N LEU A 1041 -46.17 24.13 19.27
CA LEU A 1041 -46.59 25.37 18.59
C LEU A 1041 -47.92 25.16 17.88
N GLY A 1042 -48.38 23.94 17.75
CA GLY A 1042 -49.69 23.59 17.15
C GLY A 1042 -50.78 23.46 18.23
N TYR A 1043 -50.40 23.65 19.53
CA TYR A 1043 -51.41 23.57 20.62
C TYR A 1043 -52.31 24.81 20.60
N SER A 1044 -53.39 24.83 21.50
CA SER A 1044 -54.28 25.99 21.57
C SER A 1044 -53.51 27.29 21.83
N THR A 1045 -54.01 28.39 21.27
CA THR A 1045 -53.34 29.70 21.33
C THR A 1045 -53.01 30.07 22.79
N ALA A 1046 -53.90 29.58 23.76
CA ALA A 1046 -53.66 29.87 25.19
C ALA A 1046 -52.42 29.13 25.70
N VAL A 1047 -52.14 27.93 25.30
CA VAL A 1047 -50.97 27.11 25.74
C VAL A 1047 -49.71 27.56 25.00
N LYS A 1048 -49.90 27.89 23.76
CA LYS A 1048 -48.77 28.35 22.94
C LYS A 1048 -48.20 29.68 23.48
N ASN A 1049 -49.03 30.59 23.89
CA ASN A 1049 -48.55 31.91 24.35
C ASN A 1049 -47.87 31.81 25.72
N VAL A 1050 -48.41 30.85 26.53
CA VAL A 1050 -47.78 30.69 27.87
C VAL A 1050 -46.42 30.00 27.71
N LEU A 1051 -46.28 29.08 26.79
CA LEU A 1051 -45.00 28.35 26.56
C LEU A 1051 -43.94 29.30 25.98
N ILE A 1052 -44.43 30.26 25.04
CA ILE A 1052 -43.47 31.22 24.42
C ILE A 1052 -43.03 32.24 25.48
N ALA A 1053 -43.97 32.51 26.40
CA ALA A 1053 -43.62 33.52 27.42
C ALA A 1053 -42.69 32.92 28.48
N GLU A 1054 -42.76 31.60 28.70
CA GLU A 1054 -41.94 30.98 29.76
C GLU A 1054 -40.60 30.48 29.21
N TYR A 1055 -40.29 30.74 27.98
CA TYR A 1055 -39.08 30.22 27.32
C TYR A 1055 -37.81 30.68 28.07
N PRO A 1056 -37.70 31.99 28.46
CA PRO A 1056 -36.46 32.41 29.15
C PRO A 1056 -36.23 31.60 30.43
N ARG A 1057 -37.23 31.37 31.22
CA ARG A 1057 -37.11 30.54 32.43
C ARG A 1057 -36.78 29.08 32.07
N MET A 1058 -37.29 28.60 31.06
CA MET A 1058 -36.99 27.23 30.57
C MET A 1058 -35.52 27.12 30.13
N ARG A 1059 -35.04 28.06 29.41
CA ARG A 1059 -33.62 28.05 28.99
C ARG A 1059 -32.70 28.09 30.20
N ASP A 1060 -33.06 28.81 31.28
CA ASP A 1060 -32.24 28.83 32.51
C ASP A 1060 -32.24 27.44 33.18
N GLN A 1061 -33.38 26.83 33.28
CA GLN A 1061 -33.47 25.48 33.86
C GLN A 1061 -32.66 24.46 33.04
N ALA A 1062 -32.73 24.53 31.71
CA ALA A 1062 -31.91 23.64 30.86
C ALA A 1062 -30.41 23.85 31.11
N THR A 1063 -30.05 25.11 31.31
CA THR A 1063 -28.62 25.39 31.60
C THR A 1063 -28.24 24.83 32.97
N ARG A 1064 -29.19 24.88 33.92
CA ARG A 1064 -28.91 24.30 35.25
C ARG A 1064 -28.73 22.78 35.16
N VAL A 1065 -29.62 22.11 34.49
CA VAL A 1065 -29.52 20.65 34.31
C VAL A 1065 -28.18 20.27 33.66
N LEU A 1066 -27.75 21.05 32.66
CA LEU A 1066 -26.46 20.78 32.00
C LEU A 1066 -25.30 20.93 32.99
N ASN A 1067 -25.40 21.91 33.88
CA ASN A 1067 -24.32 22.09 34.88
C ASN A 1067 -24.33 20.96 35.91
N GLU A 1068 -25.54 20.48 36.25
CA GLU A 1068 -25.63 19.35 37.21
C GLU A 1068 -25.06 18.07 36.59
N LEU A 1069 -25.41 17.81 35.36
CA LEU A 1069 -24.86 16.64 34.67
C LEU A 1069 -23.34 16.70 34.57
N HIS A 1070 -22.86 17.90 34.28
CA HIS A 1070 -21.39 18.05 34.20
C HIS A 1070 -20.73 17.82 35.56
N ALA A 1071 -21.33 18.29 36.61
CA ALA A 1071 -20.76 18.14 37.96
C ALA A 1071 -20.84 16.67 38.41
N ALA A 1072 -21.97 15.97 38.12
CA ALA A 1072 -22.16 14.55 38.53
C ALA A 1072 -21.20 13.62 37.79
N THR A 1073 -20.78 13.94 36.64
CA THR A 1073 -19.93 13.02 35.85
C THR A 1073 -18.46 13.42 35.97
N ASN A 1074 -18.21 14.62 36.45
CA ASN A 1074 -16.83 15.10 36.64
C ASN A 1074 -16.25 14.55 37.94
N GLN A 1075 -17.02 14.26 39.04
CA GLN A 1075 -16.63 13.77 40.38
C GLN A 1075 -16.37 12.25 40.35
N SER A 1076 -16.70 11.46 39.39
CA SER A 1076 -16.60 9.98 39.32
C SER A 1076 -15.38 9.57 38.48
N THR A 1077 -14.54 10.53 37.88
CA THR A 1077 -13.31 10.23 37.12
C THR A 1077 -12.12 10.08 38.08
N GLY A 1078 -12.45 10.11 39.57
CA GLY A 1078 -11.33 10.06 40.54
C GLY A 1078 -11.65 9.09 41.69
N THR A 1079 -12.30 7.84 41.70
CA THR A 1079 -12.22 6.93 42.88
C THR A 1079 -12.38 5.48 42.41
N GLY A 1080 -11.23 4.58 42.29
CA GLY A 1080 -10.56 3.35 42.80
C GLY A 1080 -11.57 2.27 43.20
N PHE A 1081 -11.85 1.17 42.29
CA PHE A 1081 -12.00 -0.22 42.80
C PHE A 1081 -10.89 -1.10 42.21
N LEU A 1082 -9.74 -1.16 42.98
CA LEU A 1082 -8.91 -2.13 43.72
C LEU A 1082 -7.43 -1.83 43.47
N GLU A 1083 -6.85 -0.82 44.20
CA GLU A 1083 -5.51 -0.76 44.83
C GLU A 1083 -5.46 -1.67 46.07
N ASP A 1084 -4.75 -2.95 45.86
CA ASP A 1084 -3.65 -3.43 46.74
C ASP A 1084 -2.42 -3.79 45.89
N ALA A 1085 -1.42 -2.87 45.82
CA ALA A 1085 -0.08 -2.68 46.41
C ALA A 1085 0.68 -1.63 45.57
N SER A 1086 0.62 -0.33 46.04
CA SER A 1086 1.44 0.66 46.75
C SER A 1086 2.78 0.87 46.03
N ASN A 1087 2.94 2.04 45.39
CA ASN A 1087 3.52 3.38 45.64
C ASN A 1087 4.67 3.65 44.68
N ALA A 1088 4.36 4.58 43.78
CA ALA A 1088 4.40 5.98 43.33
C ALA A 1088 5.36 6.82 44.17
N THR A 1089 6.36 7.39 43.47
CA THR A 1089 6.52 8.85 43.39
C THR A 1089 7.44 9.19 42.21
N THR A 1090 6.86 9.94 41.22
CA THR A 1090 6.57 11.28 40.68
C THR A 1090 7.88 12.00 40.32
N GLU A 1091 7.98 12.39 38.98
CA GLU A 1091 7.94 13.80 38.54
C GLU A 1091 8.68 13.95 37.22
N THR A 1092 7.97 14.56 36.14
CA THR A 1092 7.64 15.83 35.45
C THR A 1092 8.32 15.84 34.07
N SER A 1093 7.49 15.97 32.95
CA SER A 1093 6.75 16.82 32.00
C SER A 1093 7.70 17.35 30.91
N ALA A 1094 7.33 17.01 29.58
CA ALA A 1094 6.35 17.39 28.55
C ALA A 1094 7.07 17.84 27.27
N THR A 1095 7.03 16.84 26.13
CA THR A 1095 6.97 17.20 24.69
C THR A 1095 5.98 16.27 23.98
N THR A 1096 4.79 16.84 23.48
CA THR A 1096 3.79 17.06 22.42
C THR A 1096 3.85 15.94 21.38
N HIS A 1097 3.08 14.77 21.50
CA HIS A 1097 2.19 13.68 21.14
C HIS A 1097 1.30 14.02 19.94
N LYS A 1098 1.37 13.48 18.67
CA LYS A 1098 0.29 13.20 17.70
C LYS A 1098 -0.36 11.85 18.00
N ARG A 1099 -1.39 11.69 18.89
CA ARG A 1099 -2.69 11.26 19.45
C ARG A 1099 -3.35 10.20 18.59
N ARG A 1100 -3.10 8.87 18.65
CA ARG A 1100 -4.22 7.90 18.69
C ARG A 1100 -5.20 8.23 19.83
N VAL A 1101 -6.15 9.24 19.72
CA VAL A 1101 -7.09 9.78 20.75
C VAL A 1101 -7.56 8.64 21.67
N GLU A 1102 -6.71 8.07 22.44
CA GLU A 1102 -7.31 7.33 23.57
C GLU A 1102 -8.63 7.99 24.03
N ARG A 1103 -9.80 7.48 23.55
CA ARG A 1103 -11.15 7.99 23.90
C ARG A 1103 -11.32 8.05 25.41
N GLU A 1104 -10.97 9.19 25.96
CA GLU A 1104 -11.07 9.48 27.41
C GLU A 1104 -12.53 9.79 27.78
N LEU A 1105 -12.93 9.12 28.92
CA LEU A 1105 -14.28 9.42 29.44
C LEU A 1105 -14.42 10.93 29.72
N VAL A 1106 -15.29 11.61 28.94
CA VAL A 1106 -15.51 13.08 29.08
C VAL A 1106 -16.82 13.30 29.86
N PRO A 1107 -16.62 14.16 30.84
CA PRO A 1107 -17.86 14.47 31.57
C PRO A 1107 -18.95 15.03 30.64
N ILE A 1108 -20.23 14.65 30.99
CA ILE A 1108 -21.37 15.16 30.19
C ILE A 1108 -21.40 16.70 30.24
N ALA A 1109 -21.65 17.30 29.01
CA ALA A 1109 -21.76 18.76 28.85
C ALA A 1109 -20.39 19.43 29.04
N GLY A 1110 -19.26 18.69 28.83
CA GLY A 1110 -17.87 19.20 28.93
C GLY A 1110 -17.47 19.98 27.67
N SER A 1111 -18.27 19.72 26.53
CA SER A 1111 -17.97 20.45 25.28
C SER A 1111 -19.09 21.46 24.97
N VAL A 1112 -18.59 22.54 24.35
CA VAL A 1112 -19.53 23.62 23.98
C VAL A 1112 -20.59 23.07 23.02
N ALA A 1113 -20.33 22.06 22.25
CA ALA A 1113 -21.26 21.47 21.26
C ALA A 1113 -22.37 20.67 21.96
N GLU A 1114 -22.05 19.98 23.09
CA GLU A 1114 -23.08 19.18 23.82
C GLU A 1114 -23.99 20.11 24.65
N ARG A 1115 -23.23 21.20 25.05
CA ARG A 1115 -24.04 22.16 25.83
C ARG A 1115 -25.00 22.91 24.91
N THR A 1116 -24.65 23.08 23.73
CA THR A 1116 -25.50 23.88 22.82
C THR A 1116 -26.60 22.99 22.22
N GLN A 1117 -26.47 21.69 22.22
CA GLN A 1117 -27.43 20.76 21.57
C GLN A 1117 -28.75 20.73 22.33
N LEU A 1118 -28.65 20.61 23.75
CA LEU A 1118 -29.92 20.65 24.50
C LEU A 1118 -30.58 22.02 24.38
N LEU A 1119 -29.71 23.05 24.42
CA LEU A 1119 -30.31 24.39 24.30
C LEU A 1119 -30.89 24.60 22.90
N ASP A 1120 -30.31 24.02 21.84
CA ASP A 1120 -30.83 24.14 20.46
C ASP A 1120 -32.13 23.34 20.31
N SER A 1121 -32.26 22.33 21.11
CA SER A 1121 -33.49 21.54 20.95
C SER A 1121 -34.73 22.39 21.28
N MET A 1122 -34.51 23.50 21.86
CA MET A 1122 -35.66 24.39 22.18
C MET A 1122 -35.75 25.52 21.15
N ALA A 1123 -35.12 25.41 20.03
CA ALA A 1123 -35.02 26.47 19.00
C ALA A 1123 -36.42 26.88 18.51
N PRO A 1124 -37.36 25.91 18.28
CA PRO A 1124 -38.69 26.32 17.80
C PRO A 1124 -39.35 27.33 18.76
N LEU A 1125 -39.17 27.14 20.04
CA LEU A 1125 -39.76 28.10 21.00
C LEU A 1125 -38.96 29.41 21.04
N TYR A 1126 -37.63 29.27 20.86
CA TYR A 1126 -36.81 30.49 20.75
C TYR A 1126 -37.24 31.33 19.55
N ASP A 1127 -37.44 30.68 18.40
CA ASP A 1127 -37.83 31.43 17.19
C ASP A 1127 -39.20 32.09 17.39
N ALA A 1128 -40.10 31.32 18.01
CA ALA A 1128 -41.44 31.89 18.27
C ALA A 1128 -41.37 33.07 19.26
N PHE A 1129 -40.45 32.89 20.22
CA PHE A 1129 -40.25 33.99 21.20
C PHE A 1129 -39.71 35.24 20.52
N ILE A 1130 -38.71 35.04 19.55
CA ILE A 1130 -38.11 36.23 18.90
C ILE A 1130 -39.11 36.81 17.90
N ASP A 1131 -39.83 35.94 17.26
CA ASP A 1131 -40.84 36.45 16.29
C ASP A 1131 -41.92 37.24 17.04
N ARG A 1132 -42.34 36.74 18.21
CA ARG A 1132 -43.31 37.49 19.03
C ARG A 1132 -42.78 38.86 19.43
N ALA A 1133 -41.47 38.87 19.79
CA ALA A 1133 -40.85 40.15 20.19
C ALA A 1133 -40.86 41.15 19.02
N TYR A 1134 -40.58 40.68 17.79
CA TYR A 1134 -40.60 41.63 16.65
C TYR A 1134 -42.04 42.06 16.35
N ARG A 1135 -42.99 41.07 16.40
CA ARG A 1135 -44.39 41.42 16.05
C ARG A 1135 -44.96 42.43 17.05
N ARG A 1136 -44.63 42.28 18.26
CA ARG A 1136 -45.15 43.21 19.29
C ARG A 1136 -44.58 44.62 19.11
N MET A 1137 -43.31 44.64 18.53
CA MET A 1137 -42.71 45.97 18.34
C MET A 1137 -43.11 46.55 16.98
N SER A 1138 -43.36 45.67 16.03
CA SER A 1138 -43.64 46.15 14.66
C SER A 1138 -45.12 46.55 14.53
N ASN A 1139 -46.03 45.88 15.34
CA ASN A 1139 -47.47 46.18 15.20
C ASN A 1139 -47.78 47.64 15.55
N PRO A 1140 -47.22 48.19 16.67
CA PRO A 1140 -47.48 49.62 16.95
C PRO A 1140 -46.90 50.53 15.86
N ILE A 1141 -45.81 50.10 15.22
CA ILE A 1141 -45.18 50.92 14.16
C ILE A 1141 -46.07 50.90 12.91
N GLN A 1142 -46.60 49.73 12.64
CA GLN A 1142 -47.47 49.64 11.43
C GLN A 1142 -48.75 50.47 11.63
N LEU A 1143 -49.22 50.47 12.90
CA LEU A 1143 -50.40 51.31 13.18
C LEU A 1143 -50.07 52.79 13.08
N MET A 1144 -48.74 53.12 13.34
CA MET A 1144 -48.32 54.55 13.26
C MET A 1144 -48.23 54.99 11.80
N PHE A 1145 -48.08 53.88 10.92
CA PHE A 1145 -47.89 54.21 9.49
C PHE A 1145 -48.78 53.28 8.66
N PRO A 1146 -50.06 53.46 8.48
CA PRO A 1146 -50.96 52.53 7.79
C PRO A 1146 -50.74 52.53 6.27
N GLN A 1147 -50.56 51.43 5.55
CA GLN A 1147 -50.14 51.16 4.15
C GLN A 1147 -51.30 51.44 3.19
N SER A 1148 -52.50 51.79 3.51
CA SER A 1148 -53.67 51.90 2.62
C SER A 1148 -54.04 53.37 2.40
N SER A 1149 -53.11 54.37 2.33
CA SER A 1149 -53.64 55.67 1.83
C SER A 1149 -52.49 56.50 1.25
N ASN A 1150 -52.28 56.42 -0.06
CA ASN A 1150 -51.51 57.44 -0.81
C ASN A 1150 -51.63 58.84 -0.19
N PHE A 1151 -51.22 58.94 1.20
CA PHE A 1151 -50.74 60.16 1.86
C PHE A 1151 -51.38 60.26 3.25
N HIS A 1152 -50.73 59.55 4.29
CA HIS A 1152 -51.05 60.11 5.63
C HIS A 1152 -49.98 61.12 6.05
N ALA A 1153 -50.29 62.47 6.17
CA ALA A 1153 -49.67 63.81 6.23
C ALA A 1153 -49.30 64.16 7.68
N SER A 1154 -49.44 63.00 8.78
CA SER A 1154 -49.02 63.65 10.06
C SER A 1154 -48.03 62.73 10.80
N PRO A 1155 -46.99 63.31 11.26
CA PRO A 1155 -45.97 62.58 12.02
C PRO A 1155 -46.57 61.90 13.26
N PRO A 1156 -46.09 60.59 13.62
CA PRO A 1156 -46.54 59.92 14.84
C PRO A 1156 -46.43 60.83 16.07
N GLY A 1157 -47.52 60.77 16.96
CA GLY A 1157 -47.57 61.63 18.17
C GLY A 1157 -46.67 61.09 19.29
N ARG A 1158 -46.45 61.90 20.32
CA ARG A 1158 -45.61 61.55 21.49
C ARG A 1158 -46.16 60.30 22.20
N SER A 1159 -47.50 60.13 22.36
CA SER A 1159 -48.12 58.95 23.01
C SER A 1159 -47.84 57.66 22.22
N ASP A 1160 -47.68 57.77 20.93
CA ASP A 1160 -47.33 56.61 20.07
C ASP A 1160 -45.87 56.19 20.26
N MET A 1161 -45.07 57.19 20.48
CA MET A 1161 -43.64 56.89 20.69
C MET A 1161 -43.39 56.33 22.09
N GLN A 1162 -44.26 56.74 23.03
CA GLN A 1162 -44.13 56.18 24.40
C GLN A 1162 -44.59 54.71 24.42
N THR A 1163 -45.63 54.43 23.67
CA THR A 1163 -46.12 53.04 23.57
C THR A 1163 -45.08 52.14 22.90
N LEU A 1164 -44.42 52.64 21.86
CA LEU A 1164 -43.36 51.85 21.19
C LEU A 1164 -42.16 51.66 22.12
N ALA A 1165 -41.80 52.75 22.87
CA ALA A 1165 -40.65 52.65 23.81
C ALA A 1165 -41.00 51.67 24.95
N ARG A 1166 -42.24 51.65 25.45
CA ARG A 1166 -42.64 50.74 26.54
C ARG A 1166 -42.66 49.29 26.04
N THR A 1167 -43.13 49.15 24.83
CA THR A 1167 -43.19 47.79 24.25
C THR A 1167 -41.77 47.25 24.00
N ILE A 1168 -40.81 48.09 23.54
CA ILE A 1168 -39.40 47.65 23.34
C ILE A 1168 -38.77 47.30 24.68
N PHE A 1169 -39.18 48.06 25.68
CA PHE A 1169 -38.54 47.79 26.99
C PHE A 1169 -39.13 46.53 27.61
N SER A 1170 -40.40 46.40 27.49
CA SER A 1170 -41.06 45.20 28.07
C SER A 1170 -40.52 43.92 27.42
N GLU A 1171 -40.19 43.97 26.06
CA GLU A 1171 -39.65 42.76 25.39
C GLU A 1171 -38.19 42.51 25.79
N LEU A 1172 -37.44 43.57 26.06
CA LEU A 1172 -36.04 43.40 26.49
C LEU A 1172 -35.97 42.91 27.94
N GLU A 1173 -37.05 43.28 28.74
CA GLU A 1173 -37.10 42.80 30.14
C GLU A 1173 -37.47 41.31 30.17
N GLN A 1174 -38.30 40.93 29.27
CA GLN A 1174 -38.70 39.50 29.21
C GLN A 1174 -37.53 38.62 28.77
N ALA A 1175 -36.64 39.13 27.92
CA ALA A 1175 -35.44 38.39 27.49
C ALA A 1175 -34.47 38.20 28.66
N GLY A 1176 -34.72 38.91 29.82
CA GLY A 1176 -33.94 38.78 31.07
C GLY A 1176 -32.44 39.03 30.84
N GLN A 1177 -31.49 38.24 31.69
CA GLN A 1177 -30.02 38.47 31.70
C GLN A 1177 -29.32 37.45 30.81
N ASP A 1178 -30.11 36.68 30.14
CA ASP A 1178 -29.46 35.69 29.26
C ASP A 1178 -28.91 36.37 28.00
N PRO A 1179 -27.60 36.27 27.73
CA PRO A 1179 -26.92 37.03 26.67
C PRO A 1179 -27.42 36.64 25.27
N VAL A 1180 -27.81 35.39 25.09
CA VAL A 1180 -28.27 34.95 23.74
C VAL A 1180 -29.67 35.50 23.48
N LEU A 1181 -30.56 35.51 24.43
CA LEU A 1181 -31.94 36.03 24.23
C LEU A 1181 -31.93 37.56 24.14
N LEU A 1182 -31.01 38.11 24.95
CA LEU A 1182 -30.86 39.57 24.88
C LEU A 1182 -30.34 40.03 23.52
N ASP A 1183 -29.36 39.29 23.05
CA ASP A 1183 -28.84 39.63 21.71
C ASP A 1183 -29.94 39.46 20.65
N GLY A 1184 -30.68 38.38 20.68
CA GLY A 1184 -31.77 38.15 19.71
C GLY A 1184 -32.85 39.25 19.80
N ALA A 1185 -33.25 39.62 21.00
CA ALA A 1185 -34.24 40.69 21.18
C ALA A 1185 -33.72 42.04 20.68
N LEU A 1186 -32.41 42.31 20.87
CA LEU A 1186 -31.83 43.59 20.41
C LEU A 1186 -31.79 43.65 18.88
N GLN A 1187 -31.53 42.49 18.30
CA GLN A 1187 -31.57 42.47 16.82
C GLN A 1187 -32.97 42.81 16.31
N GLN A 1188 -33.99 42.33 17.09
CA GLN A 1188 -35.36 42.65 16.63
C GLN A 1188 -35.69 44.13 16.88
N VAL A 1189 -35.12 44.66 17.95
CA VAL A 1189 -35.26 46.12 18.18
C VAL A 1189 -34.65 46.90 17.01
N ARG A 1190 -33.52 46.43 16.60
CA ARG A 1190 -32.88 47.11 15.46
C ARG A 1190 -33.77 47.04 14.21
N LYS A 1191 -34.33 45.85 13.99
CA LYS A 1191 -35.21 45.70 12.81
C LYS A 1191 -36.43 46.62 12.95
N ALA A 1192 -37.00 46.69 14.14
CA ALA A 1192 -38.18 47.54 14.33
C ALA A 1192 -37.82 49.02 14.15
N VAL A 1193 -36.61 49.40 14.65
CA VAL A 1193 -36.17 50.80 14.49
C VAL A 1193 -35.92 51.12 13.01
N ASN A 1194 -35.36 50.16 12.31
CA ASN A 1194 -35.14 50.40 10.86
C ASN A 1194 -36.47 50.51 10.11
N LEU A 1195 -37.35 49.56 10.56
CA LEU A 1195 -38.69 49.66 9.92
C LEU A 1195 -39.31 51.03 10.17
N PHE A 1196 -39.22 51.54 11.39
CA PHE A 1196 -39.74 52.87 11.72
C PHE A 1196 -39.06 53.95 10.88
N CYS A 1197 -37.71 53.86 10.72
CA CYS A 1197 -36.97 54.91 9.98
C CYS A 1197 -37.32 54.85 8.48
N SER A 1198 -37.47 53.62 8.01
CA SER A 1198 -37.81 53.49 6.58
C SER A 1198 -39.20 54.10 6.31
N ASN A 1199 -40.09 53.84 7.24
CA ASN A 1199 -41.44 54.41 7.04
C ASN A 1199 -41.43 55.94 7.18
N VAL A 1200 -40.56 56.47 8.04
CA VAL A 1200 -40.42 57.94 8.16
C VAL A 1200 -39.84 58.53 6.86
N LYS A 1201 -38.85 57.86 6.28
CA LYS A 1201 -38.25 58.34 5.02
C LYS A 1201 -39.30 58.36 3.90
N ARG A 1202 -40.17 57.39 3.93
CA ARG A 1202 -41.17 57.29 2.85
C ARG A 1202 -42.15 58.47 2.91
N ILE A 1203 -42.41 58.99 4.10
CA ILE A 1203 -43.48 60.02 4.18
C ILE A 1203 -42.84 61.41 4.29
N MET A 1204 -41.44 61.40 4.23
CA MET A 1204 -40.73 62.70 4.31
C MET A 1204 -40.84 63.44 2.98
N HIS A 1205 -41.04 64.83 3.04
CA HIS A 1205 -41.13 65.64 1.80
C HIS A 1205 -39.73 66.00 1.29
N GLN A 1206 -39.30 65.71 -0.08
CA GLN A 1206 -37.92 65.76 -0.60
C GLN A 1206 -37.83 66.81 -1.71
N GLY A 1207 -38.93 67.80 -1.87
CA GLY A 1207 -38.99 68.75 -3.01
C GLY A 1207 -38.58 70.16 -2.57
N LYS A 1208 -38.34 71.11 -3.53
CA LYS A 1208 -37.86 72.51 -3.41
C LYS A 1208 -38.67 73.29 -2.38
N VAL A 1209 -39.98 72.72 -2.05
CA VAL A 1209 -40.90 73.35 -1.09
C VAL A 1209 -40.50 72.97 0.35
N ALA A 1210 -39.71 71.91 0.57
CA ALA A 1210 -39.17 71.44 1.87
C ALA A 1210 -37.79 72.04 2.14
N ALA A 1211 -37.11 72.78 1.02
CA ALA A 1211 -35.71 73.26 1.15
C ALA A 1211 -35.65 74.77 0.94
N ALA A 1212 -36.90 75.37 0.70
CA ALA A 1212 -36.84 76.78 0.29
C ALA A 1212 -36.79 77.68 1.54
N THR A 1213 -35.65 78.56 1.69
CA THR A 1213 -35.54 79.56 2.77
C THR A 1213 -36.19 80.88 2.31
N MET A 1214 -37.53 80.96 2.66
CA MET A 1214 -38.19 82.23 2.25
C MET A 1214 -37.82 83.35 3.22
N PRO A 1215 -37.50 84.58 2.67
CA PRO A 1215 -37.11 85.80 3.38
C PRO A 1215 -38.30 86.49 4.05
N SER A 1216 -39.42 85.76 4.46
CA SER A 1216 -40.39 86.41 5.38
C SER A 1216 -41.21 85.34 6.10
N TYR A 1217 -40.98 85.10 7.40
CA TYR A 1217 -41.26 84.50 8.71
C TYR A 1217 -42.43 83.52 8.63
N GLY A 1218 -42.20 82.18 8.20
CA GLY A 1218 -42.92 81.00 8.74
C GLY A 1218 -42.69 79.78 7.83
N ARG A 1219 -42.42 78.63 8.74
CA ARG A 1219 -42.18 77.29 8.17
C ARG A 1219 -43.28 76.90 7.17
N THR A 1220 -42.90 76.37 5.93
CA THR A 1220 -43.90 75.77 5.03
C THR A 1220 -44.47 74.48 5.62
N PRO A 1221 -45.75 74.13 5.43
CA PRO A 1221 -46.39 72.90 5.92
C PRO A 1221 -45.51 71.66 5.65
N ALA A 1222 -44.71 71.71 4.55
CA ALA A 1222 -43.77 70.59 4.28
C ALA A 1222 -42.56 70.63 5.23
N GLN A 1223 -42.14 71.94 5.60
CA GLN A 1223 -41.03 72.11 6.57
C GLN A 1223 -41.51 71.81 7.99
N ALA A 1224 -42.85 72.18 8.37
CA ALA A 1224 -43.43 71.86 9.70
C ALA A 1224 -43.66 70.35 9.83
N HIS A 1225 -44.06 69.67 8.80
CA HIS A 1225 -44.19 68.20 8.76
C HIS A 1225 -42.84 67.50 8.93
N ASN A 1226 -41.77 67.86 8.12
CA ASN A 1226 -40.43 67.25 8.28
C ASN A 1226 -39.82 67.54 9.65
N VAL A 1227 -40.19 68.80 10.26
CA VAL A 1227 -39.70 69.11 11.62
C VAL A 1227 -40.41 68.18 12.63
N GLY A 1228 -41.76 67.93 12.42
CA GLY A 1228 -42.49 66.96 13.26
C GLY A 1228 -41.93 65.54 13.13
N LEU A 1229 -41.44 65.11 11.99
CA LEU A 1229 -40.82 63.78 11.81
C LEU A 1229 -39.43 63.74 12.45
N MET A 1230 -38.76 64.97 12.42
CA MET A 1230 -37.44 65.04 13.09
C MET A 1230 -37.60 64.94 14.60
N ASN A 1231 -38.72 65.55 15.09
CA ASN A 1231 -38.96 65.46 16.55
C ASN A 1231 -39.26 64.02 16.97
N VAL A 1232 -39.98 63.30 16.14
CA VAL A 1232 -40.27 61.89 16.46
C VAL A 1232 -38.99 61.05 16.35
N LEU A 1233 -38.07 61.39 15.40
CA LEU A 1233 -36.79 60.66 15.30
C LEU A 1233 -35.89 60.97 16.50
N SER A 1234 -36.07 62.26 16.97
CA SER A 1234 -35.28 62.60 18.16
C SER A 1234 -35.80 61.84 19.39
N LEU A 1235 -37.13 61.70 19.45
CA LEU A 1235 -37.70 60.94 20.59
C LEU A 1235 -37.35 59.46 20.48
N LEU A 1236 -37.36 58.91 19.30
CA LEU A 1236 -36.92 57.51 19.13
C LEU A 1236 -35.43 57.35 19.47
N ASP A 1237 -34.62 58.41 19.07
CA ASP A 1237 -33.19 58.37 19.41
C ASP A 1237 -33.00 58.39 20.93
N ASP A 1238 -33.82 59.16 21.61
CA ASP A 1238 -33.72 59.17 23.09
C ASP A 1238 -34.12 57.81 23.67
N ALA A 1239 -35.18 57.23 23.14
CA ALA A 1239 -35.64 55.92 23.62
C ALA A 1239 -34.58 54.83 23.35
N VAL A 1240 -33.88 54.83 22.23
CA VAL A 1240 -32.84 53.85 21.90
C VAL A 1240 -31.61 54.07 22.78
N GLN A 1241 -31.26 55.41 23.05
CA GLN A 1241 -30.11 55.70 23.95
C GLN A 1241 -30.40 55.18 25.36
N GLU A 1242 -31.64 55.27 25.74
CA GLU A 1242 -32.03 54.73 27.06
C GLU A 1242 -31.94 53.19 27.08
N VAL A 1243 -32.24 52.54 25.98
CA VAL A 1243 -32.06 51.07 25.86
C VAL A 1243 -30.58 50.72 26.00
N GLY A 1244 -29.72 51.51 25.32
CA GLY A 1244 -28.25 51.34 25.39
C GLY A 1244 -27.73 51.51 26.81
N SER A 1245 -28.23 52.48 27.57
CA SER A 1245 -27.78 52.72 28.96
C SER A 1245 -28.25 51.59 29.89
N ARG A 1246 -29.39 51.01 29.75
CA ARG A 1246 -29.95 49.95 30.61
C ARG A 1246 -29.31 48.60 30.28
N VAL A 1247 -29.02 48.37 29.01
CA VAL A 1247 -28.30 47.13 28.65
C VAL A 1247 -26.88 47.17 29.21
N GLU A 1248 -26.24 48.40 29.23
CA GLU A 1248 -24.88 48.59 29.80
C GLU A 1248 -24.90 48.43 31.32
N ALA A 1249 -25.99 48.81 31.95
CA ALA A 1249 -26.17 48.66 33.41
C ALA A 1249 -26.43 47.19 33.77
N THR A 1250 -27.16 46.42 33.00
CA THR A 1250 -27.40 44.96 33.18
C THR A 1250 -26.13 44.16 32.85
N ALA A 1251 -25.24 44.59 31.90
CA ALA A 1251 -23.95 43.95 31.56
C ALA A 1251 -22.91 44.21 32.66
N ALA A 1252 -22.98 45.34 33.43
CA ALA A 1252 -22.08 45.68 34.56
C ALA A 1252 -22.47 44.89 35.81
N SER A 1253 -23.67 44.39 36.00
CA SER A 1253 -24.15 43.55 37.11
C SER A 1253 -23.89 42.07 36.82
N ASN A 1254 -23.35 41.50 35.67
CA ASN A 1254 -23.11 40.12 35.19
C ASN A 1254 -21.61 39.82 35.16
N ASN A 1255 -20.60 40.85 35.76
CA ASN A 1255 -19.22 40.41 36.09
C ASN A 1255 -19.18 39.72 37.46
N ALA A 1256 -20.10 38.72 37.81
CA ALA A 1256 -19.79 37.59 38.71
C ALA A 1256 -20.03 36.26 37.97
#